data_AF-A0A2N1CVE5-F1
#
_entry.id   AF-A0A2N1CVE5-F1
#
_cell.length_a   1.000
_cell.length_b   1.000
_cell.length_c   1.000
_cell.angle_alpha   90.00
_cell.angle_beta   90.00
_cell.angle_gamma   90.00
#
_symmetry.space_group_name_H-M   'P 1'
#
loop_
_entity.id
_entity.type
_entity.pdbx_description
1 polymer ?
#
loop_
_entity_poly.entity_id
_entity_poly.type
_entity_poly.pdbx_seq_one_letter_code
_entity_poly.pdbx_strand_id
1 'polypeptide(L)'
;MNSFLKTGITTALILICGFAVAAKSPLSPSNKVNNQIAETRIVGGEEAIQENWPWMTAYVITFNELATSLSVNNVNYETRSFTSGVGGQASGEIIACGIGDAVCIDATGKVCLIERGDVNFSEKADNCEAGGGTGAIIYNNEEIGNISGTLGDEYAGTIPVVAITRDDGFALLEQVGSIASLSVSETTELQQDASCGASFLGDKWVLTAAHCVDNADITRFKMNVGEYDLSDGAENAMDIANIYIHPLYDNEEFDNDIALVELVSAPINAPAAVQIADSALTNQYAIENSLATVAGWGGREGYAPNEGPTSDFPDILHKVDLRLSTNAQCREALGESFGRPADNVNVSDVMICAAVSEGGRGSCQGDSGGPLVVNTGSEVLQVGIVSWGFGCAAAGYPGVYTRVSEFKEWIDTITDGVAIDQLQDFGRTPRNFETIVELRVANNASESTNVSFAIEGDSEFSLDTSNCNNLAANASCQLVVSYSPTFSGNHNAKVIITSDNPNVSVSQSVLLGEALDAANELVGVAGPANDQVSWFSGGNLPWIANTIGGVESGAISDRQESVLIALIEGEGSLTFNWGVSSEENTDAEGDPFDTLDFYIDNQLIDFITGEVDVATYEDTRALLELGAGFHVISWVYTKDDSAFEGDDKGFVRNVVFTPVTPPVFLPTPVVSNSSGGGSLGWIMLCLFGLVFRLRTKI
;
A
#
# COMPACT_ATOMS: atom_id res chain seq x y z
N MET A 1 -16.35 -62.79 2.77
CA MET A 1 -16.80 -64.18 3.05
C MET A 1 -18.33 -64.19 3.06
N ASN A 2 -18.94 -64.80 2.04
CA ASN A 2 -20.28 -65.40 1.90
C ASN A 2 -21.46 -64.84 2.77
N SER A 3 -22.51 -64.23 2.20
CA SER A 3 -23.64 -64.81 1.42
C SER A 3 -24.84 -65.29 2.26
N PHE A 4 -26.05 -65.04 1.72
CA PHE A 4 -27.41 -65.59 1.99
C PHE A 4 -28.35 -64.77 2.90
N LEU A 5 -29.36 -64.05 2.36
CA LEU A 5 -30.69 -64.46 1.81
C LEU A 5 -31.74 -64.86 2.87
N LYS A 6 -32.87 -64.11 2.95
CA LYS A 6 -34.19 -64.59 2.49
C LYS A 6 -35.31 -63.53 2.55
N THR A 7 -36.03 -63.50 1.44
CA THR A 7 -37.25 -62.78 1.01
C THR A 7 -38.56 -63.33 1.58
N GLY A 8 -39.62 -62.50 1.53
CA GLY A 8 -41.00 -62.99 1.44
C GLY A 8 -42.08 -61.93 1.13
N ILE A 9 -42.53 -61.87 -0.15
CA ILE A 9 -43.93 -61.80 -0.65
C ILE A 9 -44.69 -60.44 -0.42
N THR A 10 -45.31 -59.70 -1.36
CA THR A 10 -46.07 -59.99 -2.61
C THR A 10 -46.26 -58.73 -3.50
N THR A 11 -46.69 -58.99 -4.74
CA THR A 11 -46.67 -58.23 -6.01
C THR A 11 -47.92 -57.37 -6.33
N ALA A 12 -47.74 -56.21 -7.00
CA ALA A 12 -48.50 -55.66 -8.18
C ALA A 12 -48.15 -54.14 -8.42
N LEU A 13 -47.17 -53.73 -9.24
CA LEU A 13 -47.18 -53.40 -10.71
C LEU A 13 -48.22 -52.31 -11.11
N ILE A 14 -47.93 -51.12 -11.68
CA ILE A 14 -47.12 -50.72 -12.87
C ILE A 14 -46.84 -49.18 -12.92
N LEU A 15 -45.59 -48.82 -13.27
CA LEU A 15 -44.98 -47.70 -14.07
C LEU A 15 -45.50 -46.24 -14.02
N ILE A 16 -44.72 -45.14 -14.16
CA ILE A 16 -43.27 -44.81 -14.24
C ILE A 16 -43.10 -43.27 -14.09
N CYS A 17 -41.89 -42.86 -13.69
CA CYS A 17 -41.20 -41.56 -13.85
C CYS A 17 -41.39 -40.44 -12.80
N GLY A 18 -40.26 -40.07 -12.18
CA GLY A 18 -39.95 -38.69 -11.82
C GLY A 18 -39.54 -38.44 -10.37
N PHE A 19 -38.23 -38.54 -10.11
CA PHE A 19 -37.38 -37.84 -9.13
C PHE A 19 -37.95 -37.37 -7.77
N ALA A 20 -37.25 -37.81 -6.71
CA ALA A 20 -37.58 -37.62 -5.31
C ALA A 20 -37.35 -36.18 -4.79
N VAL A 21 -38.46 -35.52 -4.50
CA VAL A 21 -38.84 -34.75 -3.31
C VAL A 21 -37.76 -34.53 -2.22
N ALA A 22 -37.40 -33.26 -2.04
CA ALA A 22 -37.05 -32.66 -0.76
C ALA A 22 -38.34 -32.28 0.00
N ALA A 23 -38.46 -32.64 1.29
CA ALA A 23 -39.58 -32.26 2.15
C ALA A 23 -39.14 -31.91 3.58
N LYS A 24 -38.96 -30.61 3.78
CA LYS A 24 -39.30 -29.74 4.94
C LYS A 24 -39.86 -30.34 6.27
N SER A 25 -39.25 -29.83 7.36
CA SER A 25 -39.78 -29.43 8.71
C SER A 25 -40.15 -30.53 9.74
N PRO A 26 -40.09 -30.28 11.09
CA PRO A 26 -40.52 -29.04 11.79
C PRO A 26 -39.71 -28.54 13.00
N LEU A 27 -39.86 -27.24 13.28
CA LEU A 27 -39.54 -26.51 14.52
C LEU A 27 -40.62 -26.71 15.60
N SER A 28 -40.22 -26.87 16.87
CA SER A 28 -40.96 -26.40 18.07
C SER A 28 -40.16 -26.62 19.38
N PRO A 29 -40.46 -25.92 20.51
CA PRO A 29 -39.56 -24.92 21.11
C PRO A 29 -39.35 -25.10 22.64
N SER A 30 -38.66 -24.11 23.24
CA SER A 30 -38.46 -23.79 24.68
C SER A 30 -37.05 -24.14 25.20
N ASN A 31 -36.31 -23.30 25.92
CA ASN A 31 -36.61 -22.04 26.59
C ASN A 31 -35.30 -21.25 26.80
N LYS A 32 -35.37 -19.95 26.44
CA LYS A 32 -34.86 -18.75 27.13
C LYS A 32 -33.59 -18.80 28.00
N VAL A 33 -32.78 -17.76 27.73
CA VAL A 33 -31.83 -17.04 28.58
C VAL A 33 -30.37 -17.50 28.50
N ASN A 34 -29.65 -16.90 27.55
CA ASN A 34 -28.50 -16.08 27.93
C ASN A 34 -28.38 -14.92 26.93
N ASN A 35 -29.07 -13.81 27.26
CA ASN A 35 -28.63 -12.49 26.82
C ASN A 35 -27.28 -12.27 27.50
N GLN A 36 -26.18 -12.62 26.83
CA GLN A 36 -25.00 -11.79 26.91
C GLN A 36 -25.19 -10.78 25.79
N ILE A 37 -25.77 -9.64 26.17
CA ILE A 37 -25.52 -8.40 25.46
C ILE A 37 -24.00 -8.37 25.29
N ALA A 38 -23.49 -8.34 24.06
CA ALA A 38 -22.09 -8.09 23.83
C ALA A 38 -21.78 -6.79 24.58
N GLU A 39 -21.09 -6.90 25.73
CA GLU A 39 -20.63 -5.73 26.44
C GLU A 39 -19.71 -5.03 25.46
N THR A 40 -20.07 -3.81 25.06
CA THR A 40 -19.23 -2.90 24.27
C THR A 40 -17.84 -2.89 24.91
N ARG A 41 -16.88 -3.53 24.24
CA ARG A 41 -15.50 -3.63 24.70
C ARG A 41 -14.88 -2.26 24.42
N ILE A 42 -14.96 -1.32 25.35
CA ILE A 42 -14.28 -0.04 25.18
C ILE A 42 -12.77 -0.30 25.26
N VAL A 43 -12.10 -0.19 24.12
CA VAL A 43 -10.65 -0.19 23.93
C VAL A 43 -10.18 1.26 23.74
N GLY A 44 -8.89 1.54 23.74
CA GLY A 44 -8.39 2.93 23.78
C GLY A 44 -8.35 3.55 25.19
N GLY A 45 -8.59 2.77 26.25
CA GLY A 45 -8.35 3.23 27.63
C GLY A 45 -8.97 4.60 27.96
N GLU A 46 -8.22 5.50 28.59
CA GLU A 46 -8.68 6.84 28.96
C GLU A 46 -8.00 7.90 28.09
N GLU A 47 -8.67 9.05 27.92
CA GLU A 47 -8.09 10.22 27.26
C GLU A 47 -6.70 10.53 27.85
N ALA A 48 -5.70 10.68 26.99
CA ALA A 48 -4.36 11.00 27.41
C ALA A 48 -4.31 12.47 27.89
N ILE A 49 -3.40 12.73 28.83
CA ILE A 49 -3.08 14.10 29.24
C ILE A 49 -1.98 14.60 28.29
N GLN A 50 -2.27 15.62 27.48
CA GLN A 50 -1.41 16.12 26.41
C GLN A 50 0.05 16.31 26.84
N GLU A 51 0.30 16.93 28.00
CA GLU A 51 1.66 17.27 28.45
C GLU A 51 2.52 16.05 28.80
N ASN A 52 1.92 14.87 28.95
CA ASN A 52 2.62 13.63 29.27
C ASN A 52 3.13 12.87 28.03
N TRP A 53 2.70 13.26 26.83
CA TRP A 53 3.01 12.56 25.57
C TRP A 53 3.64 13.48 24.51
N PRO A 54 4.62 14.33 24.86
CA PRO A 54 5.12 15.34 23.94
C PRO A 54 5.80 14.72 22.69
N TRP A 55 6.32 13.49 22.76
CA TRP A 55 6.95 12.79 21.64
C TRP A 55 5.97 12.04 20.72
N MET A 56 4.68 12.01 21.05
CA MET A 56 3.71 11.28 20.23
C MET A 56 3.67 11.90 18.83
N THR A 57 3.77 11.05 17.81
CA THR A 57 3.78 11.49 16.42
C THR A 57 2.69 10.74 15.67
N ALA A 58 1.88 11.46 14.88
CA ALA A 58 0.89 10.85 14.00
C ALA A 58 1.47 10.73 12.59
N TYR A 59 1.36 9.55 11.98
CA TYR A 59 1.63 9.34 10.57
C TYR A 59 0.34 9.60 9.81
N VAL A 60 0.30 10.69 9.04
CA VAL A 60 -0.94 11.30 8.56
C VAL A 60 -0.91 11.59 7.07
N ILE A 61 -2.10 11.71 6.49
CA ILE A 61 -2.31 12.40 5.21
C ILE A 61 -3.03 13.71 5.53
N THR A 62 -2.62 14.81 4.90
CA THR A 62 -3.31 16.10 5.01
C THR A 62 -4.14 16.40 3.77
N PHE A 63 -5.32 16.95 3.94
CA PHE A 63 -6.22 17.32 2.85
C PHE A 63 -7.05 18.56 3.23
N ASN A 64 -7.54 19.29 2.24
CA ASN A 64 -8.48 20.39 2.52
C ASN A 64 -9.86 19.81 2.85
N GLU A 65 -10.46 20.22 3.95
CA GLU A 65 -11.82 19.79 4.30
C GLU A 65 -12.81 20.23 3.22
N LEU A 66 -13.69 19.32 2.82
CA LEU A 66 -14.81 19.64 1.96
C LEU A 66 -16.01 20.03 2.82
N ALA A 67 -16.41 21.30 2.78
CA ALA A 67 -17.68 21.73 3.36
C ALA A 67 -18.83 21.14 2.57
N THR A 68 -19.75 20.50 3.29
CA THR A 68 -20.95 19.90 2.72
C THR A 68 -22.20 20.61 3.22
N SER A 69 -23.24 20.62 2.39
CA SER A 69 -24.58 20.99 2.85
C SER A 69 -25.63 20.16 2.13
N LEU A 70 -26.73 19.86 2.83
CA LEU A 70 -27.92 19.26 2.26
C LEU A 70 -29.16 19.97 2.80
N SER A 71 -30.04 20.39 1.89
CA SER A 71 -31.36 20.92 2.22
C SER A 71 -32.42 20.22 1.40
N VAL A 72 -33.47 19.72 2.06
CA VAL A 72 -34.64 19.12 1.42
C VAL A 72 -35.87 19.86 1.93
N ASN A 73 -36.66 20.44 1.02
CA ASN A 73 -37.85 21.24 1.39
C ASN A 73 -37.58 22.36 2.43
N ASN A 74 -36.41 23.00 2.38
CA ASN A 74 -35.91 24.00 3.34
C ASN A 74 -35.64 23.46 4.77
N VAL A 75 -35.53 22.15 4.94
CA VAL A 75 -34.99 21.51 6.14
C VAL A 75 -33.54 21.19 5.85
N ASN A 76 -32.64 21.68 6.71
CA ASN A 76 -31.21 21.38 6.59
C ASN A 76 -30.89 20.11 7.36
N TYR A 77 -30.05 19.29 6.76
CA TYR A 77 -29.57 18.04 7.32
C TYR A 77 -28.08 18.19 7.65
N GLU A 78 -27.62 17.54 8.72
CA GLU A 78 -26.18 17.46 8.98
C GLU A 78 -25.55 16.51 7.96
N THR A 79 -24.42 16.95 7.41
CA THR A 79 -23.71 16.22 6.36
C THR A 79 -22.24 16.07 6.71
N ARG A 80 -21.62 15.02 6.19
CA ARG A 80 -20.16 14.88 6.11
C ARG A 80 -19.74 14.72 4.66
N SER A 81 -18.52 15.14 4.36
CA SER A 81 -17.86 14.83 3.09
C SER A 81 -17.35 13.41 3.06
N PHE A 82 -17.26 12.85 1.86
CA PHE A 82 -16.37 11.73 1.61
C PHE A 82 -14.97 12.26 1.29
N THR A 83 -13.92 11.59 1.77
CA THR A 83 -12.55 11.84 1.27
C THR A 83 -12.48 11.46 -0.21
N SER A 84 -11.64 12.17 -0.97
CA SER A 84 -11.60 12.12 -2.45
C SER A 84 -12.92 12.56 -3.14
N GLY A 85 -13.83 13.23 -2.43
CA GLY A 85 -15.06 13.78 -2.98
C GLY A 85 -14.83 14.93 -3.97
N VAL A 86 -15.66 15.01 -5.02
CA VAL A 86 -15.59 16.09 -6.00
C VAL A 86 -16.44 17.29 -5.56
N GLY A 87 -15.86 18.48 -5.65
CA GLY A 87 -16.57 19.73 -5.40
C GLY A 87 -17.66 20.00 -6.44
N GLY A 88 -18.84 20.40 -6.01
CA GLY A 88 -19.97 20.64 -6.90
C GLY A 88 -21.25 21.04 -6.17
N GLN A 89 -22.27 21.40 -6.95
CA GLN A 89 -23.62 21.64 -6.46
C GLN A 89 -24.62 20.87 -7.30
N ALA A 90 -25.58 20.22 -6.64
CA ALA A 90 -26.64 19.49 -7.30
C ALA A 90 -27.99 19.87 -6.70
N SER A 91 -29.01 19.92 -7.54
CA SER A 91 -30.39 20.10 -7.09
C SER A 91 -31.32 19.32 -8.00
N GLY A 92 -32.17 18.50 -7.40
CA GLY A 92 -33.06 17.60 -8.12
C GLY A 92 -34.02 16.88 -7.19
N GLU A 93 -35.01 16.21 -7.78
CA GLU A 93 -35.90 15.33 -7.00
C GLU A 93 -35.09 14.16 -6.43
N ILE A 94 -35.40 13.75 -5.20
CA ILE A 94 -34.79 12.58 -4.58
C ILE A 94 -35.33 11.32 -5.26
N ILE A 95 -34.44 10.38 -5.58
CA ILE A 95 -34.79 9.01 -6.01
C ILE A 95 -34.07 8.00 -5.13
N ALA A 96 -34.77 6.95 -4.68
CA ALA A 96 -34.15 5.86 -3.92
C ALA A 96 -33.47 4.88 -4.88
N CYS A 97 -32.18 4.60 -4.65
CA CYS A 97 -31.37 3.72 -5.49
C CYS A 97 -30.92 2.44 -4.75
N GLY A 98 -31.53 2.12 -3.60
CA GLY A 98 -31.18 0.94 -2.81
C GLY A 98 -29.75 1.02 -2.29
N ILE A 99 -29.02 -0.11 -2.33
CA ILE A 99 -27.62 -0.16 -1.89
C ILE A 99 -26.63 0.30 -2.98
N GLY A 100 -27.08 0.66 -4.18
CA GLY A 100 -26.20 1.16 -5.24
C GLY A 100 -25.28 0.12 -5.88
N ASP A 101 -25.65 -1.17 -5.79
CA ASP A 101 -25.01 -2.32 -6.45
C ASP A 101 -25.31 -2.41 -7.96
N ALA A 102 -26.09 -1.49 -8.50
CA ALA A 102 -26.40 -1.39 -9.91
C ALA A 102 -26.74 0.05 -10.32
N VAL A 103 -26.58 0.34 -11.61
CA VAL A 103 -26.93 1.64 -12.22
C VAL A 103 -28.36 2.06 -11.86
N CYS A 104 -28.51 3.27 -11.31
CA CYS A 104 -29.82 3.78 -10.91
C CYS A 104 -30.60 4.36 -12.11
N ILE A 105 -31.30 3.48 -12.83
CA ILE A 105 -31.88 3.74 -14.17
C ILE A 105 -32.79 5.00 -14.25
N ASP A 106 -33.47 5.38 -13.16
CA ASP A 106 -34.40 6.51 -13.12
C ASP A 106 -33.81 7.80 -12.52
N ALA A 107 -32.48 7.88 -12.41
CA ALA A 107 -31.75 8.97 -11.77
C ALA A 107 -31.52 10.22 -12.66
N THR A 108 -31.92 10.20 -13.93
CA THR A 108 -31.66 11.31 -14.86
C THR A 108 -32.16 12.67 -14.32
N GLY A 109 -31.23 13.58 -14.02
CA GLY A 109 -31.53 14.92 -13.49
C GLY A 109 -31.96 14.95 -12.01
N LYS A 110 -31.77 13.86 -11.28
CA LYS A 110 -32.20 13.67 -9.89
C LYS A 110 -31.03 13.57 -8.93
N VAL A 111 -31.34 13.57 -7.64
CA VAL A 111 -30.38 13.29 -6.56
C VAL A 111 -30.63 11.88 -6.05
N CYS A 112 -29.63 11.02 -6.12
CA CYS A 112 -29.74 9.63 -5.65
C CYS A 112 -29.66 9.57 -4.12
N LEU A 113 -30.58 8.84 -3.50
CA LEU A 113 -30.52 8.46 -2.10
C LEU A 113 -30.15 6.98 -2.03
N ILE A 114 -28.99 6.69 -1.44
CA ILE A 114 -28.34 5.38 -1.48
C ILE A 114 -28.04 4.92 -0.05
N GLU A 115 -28.35 3.67 0.25
CA GLU A 115 -28.05 3.05 1.53
C GLU A 115 -26.58 2.58 1.58
N ARG A 116 -25.93 2.76 2.73
CA ARG A 116 -24.65 2.10 3.02
C ARG A 116 -24.86 0.57 3.06
N GLY A 117 -23.91 -0.17 2.53
CA GLY A 117 -23.94 -1.64 2.44
C GLY A 117 -22.63 -2.16 1.86
N ASP A 118 -22.56 -3.43 1.50
CA ASP A 118 -21.35 -4.14 1.07
C ASP A 118 -20.81 -3.74 -0.32
N VAL A 119 -21.13 -2.53 -0.78
CA VAL A 119 -20.72 -1.97 -2.07
C VAL A 119 -19.80 -0.79 -1.79
N ASN A 120 -18.73 -0.64 -2.58
CA ASN A 120 -17.81 0.49 -2.45
C ASN A 120 -18.51 1.83 -2.68
N PHE A 121 -18.08 2.88 -1.97
CA PHE A 121 -18.72 4.19 -2.09
C PHE A 121 -18.53 4.83 -3.47
N SER A 122 -17.37 4.63 -4.10
CA SER A 122 -17.11 5.01 -5.52
C SER A 122 -18.17 4.40 -6.43
N GLU A 123 -18.33 3.09 -6.37
CA GLU A 123 -19.25 2.35 -7.23
C GLU A 123 -20.70 2.81 -7.05
N LYS A 124 -21.14 3.09 -5.81
CA LYS A 124 -22.46 3.68 -5.55
C LYS A 124 -22.65 5.02 -6.26
N ALA A 125 -21.65 5.89 -6.21
CA ALA A 125 -21.67 7.20 -6.83
C ALA A 125 -21.61 7.10 -8.36
N ASP A 126 -20.76 6.22 -8.89
CA ASP A 126 -20.64 5.96 -10.32
C ASP A 126 -21.94 5.38 -10.91
N ASN A 127 -22.59 4.46 -10.19
CA ASN A 127 -23.88 3.89 -10.57
C ASN A 127 -25.02 4.94 -10.56
N CYS A 128 -24.97 5.92 -9.66
CA CYS A 128 -25.87 7.06 -9.69
C CYS A 128 -25.62 7.93 -10.92
N GLU A 129 -24.36 8.29 -11.18
CA GLU A 129 -23.97 9.14 -12.31
C GLU A 129 -24.24 8.49 -13.67
N ALA A 130 -23.96 7.19 -13.80
CA ALA A 130 -24.29 6.39 -14.99
C ALA A 130 -25.80 6.35 -15.28
N GLY A 131 -26.63 6.45 -14.24
CA GLY A 131 -28.09 6.62 -14.34
C GLY A 131 -28.55 8.03 -14.75
N GLY A 132 -27.61 8.96 -14.90
CA GLY A 132 -27.84 10.39 -15.15
C GLY A 132 -28.12 11.19 -13.88
N GLY A 133 -27.82 10.64 -12.70
CA GLY A 133 -27.86 11.35 -11.42
C GLY A 133 -26.96 12.58 -11.44
N THR A 134 -27.37 13.61 -10.72
CA THR A 134 -26.63 14.89 -10.66
C THR A 134 -25.92 15.12 -9.32
N GLY A 135 -26.22 14.29 -8.32
CA GLY A 135 -25.65 14.31 -6.98
C GLY A 135 -26.13 13.09 -6.20
N ALA A 136 -25.39 12.69 -5.17
CA ALA A 136 -25.73 11.53 -4.36
C ALA A 136 -25.72 11.85 -2.85
N ILE A 137 -26.66 11.24 -2.13
CA ILE A 137 -26.79 11.26 -0.68
C ILE A 137 -26.66 9.81 -0.22
N ILE A 138 -25.62 9.51 0.54
CA ILE A 138 -25.37 8.17 1.09
C ILE A 138 -25.68 8.19 2.59
N TYR A 139 -26.59 7.34 3.05
CA TYR A 139 -26.96 7.28 4.47
C TYR A 139 -26.47 5.99 5.12
N ASN A 140 -26.06 6.09 6.39
CA ASN A 140 -25.61 4.95 7.15
C ASN A 140 -26.74 3.92 7.38
N ASN A 141 -26.41 2.62 7.46
CA ASN A 141 -27.37 1.53 7.70
C ASN A 141 -27.37 1.05 9.17
N GLU A 142 -26.40 1.48 9.99
CA GLU A 142 -26.30 1.16 11.42
C GLU A 142 -26.79 2.29 12.34
N GLU A 143 -27.29 1.94 13.53
CA GLU A 143 -27.88 2.89 14.51
C GLU A 143 -26.83 3.80 15.16
N ILE A 144 -25.59 3.31 15.29
CA ILE A 144 -24.45 4.00 15.84
C ILE A 144 -23.31 3.76 14.86
N GLY A 145 -22.71 4.82 14.31
CA GLY A 145 -21.57 4.67 13.41
C GLY A 145 -21.19 6.00 12.77
N ASN A 146 -19.90 6.15 12.46
CA ASN A 146 -19.39 7.30 11.74
C ASN A 146 -20.04 7.36 10.34
N ILE A 147 -20.49 8.54 9.93
CA ILE A 147 -21.05 8.75 8.58
C ILE A 147 -19.96 9.08 7.57
N SER A 148 -18.68 9.03 7.95
CA SER A 148 -17.54 9.21 7.06
C SER A 148 -17.29 7.98 6.17
N GLY A 149 -16.56 8.21 5.08
CA GLY A 149 -16.08 7.22 4.13
C GLY A 149 -15.15 7.87 3.10
N THR A 150 -14.45 7.06 2.32
CA THR A 150 -13.67 7.51 1.17
C THR A 150 -14.36 7.08 -0.12
N LEU A 151 -14.39 7.95 -1.14
CA LEU A 151 -14.71 7.52 -2.49
C LEU A 151 -13.51 6.79 -3.15
N GLY A 152 -12.33 6.84 -2.54
CA GLY A 152 -11.12 6.22 -3.07
C GLY A 152 -10.53 6.98 -4.26
N ASP A 153 -9.32 6.61 -4.64
CA ASP A 153 -8.61 7.24 -5.77
C ASP A 153 -9.17 6.76 -7.14
N GLU A 154 -10.00 5.72 -7.13
CA GLU A 154 -10.67 5.16 -8.31
C GLU A 154 -11.96 5.91 -8.70
N TYR A 155 -12.49 6.78 -7.83
CA TYR A 155 -13.69 7.54 -8.14
C TYR A 155 -13.42 8.57 -9.24
N ALA A 156 -13.89 8.26 -10.45
CA ALA A 156 -13.78 9.12 -11.61
C ALA A 156 -15.03 9.99 -11.85
N GLY A 157 -16.05 9.85 -11.00
CA GLY A 157 -17.31 10.57 -11.12
C GLY A 157 -17.17 12.08 -10.91
N THR A 158 -18.14 12.84 -11.42
CA THR A 158 -18.15 14.31 -11.41
C THR A 158 -19.23 14.90 -10.50
N ILE A 159 -20.05 14.05 -9.89
CA ILE A 159 -21.18 14.49 -9.09
C ILE A 159 -20.78 14.74 -7.62
N PRO A 160 -21.33 15.77 -6.97
CA PRO A 160 -21.15 15.96 -5.53
C PRO A 160 -21.85 14.86 -4.72
N VAL A 161 -21.14 14.30 -3.74
CA VAL A 161 -21.62 13.22 -2.85
C VAL A 161 -21.54 13.67 -1.40
N VAL A 162 -22.62 13.50 -0.63
CA VAL A 162 -22.69 13.82 0.80
C VAL A 162 -23.14 12.61 1.61
N ALA A 163 -22.61 12.48 2.82
CA ALA A 163 -23.03 11.46 3.77
C ALA A 163 -23.98 12.03 4.83
N ILE A 164 -24.97 11.23 5.26
CA ILE A 164 -25.92 11.60 6.33
C ILE A 164 -26.15 10.43 7.30
N THR A 165 -26.77 10.74 8.44
CA THR A 165 -27.12 9.74 9.46
C THR A 165 -28.18 8.75 8.97
N ARG A 166 -28.27 7.59 9.62
CA ARG A 166 -29.30 6.58 9.36
C ARG A 166 -30.72 7.14 9.52
N ASP A 167 -30.96 7.85 10.62
CA ASP A 167 -32.26 8.43 10.93
C ASP A 167 -32.68 9.47 9.88
N ASP A 168 -31.73 10.31 9.43
CA ASP A 168 -31.97 11.25 8.34
C ASP A 168 -32.22 10.54 7.01
N GLY A 169 -31.47 9.47 6.72
CA GLY A 169 -31.68 8.62 5.55
C GLY A 169 -33.08 8.03 5.49
N PHE A 170 -33.57 7.46 6.60
CA PHE A 170 -34.94 6.98 6.69
C PHE A 170 -35.98 8.10 6.57
N ALA A 171 -35.72 9.28 7.15
CA ALA A 171 -36.58 10.44 6.98
C ALA A 171 -36.62 10.95 5.52
N LEU A 172 -35.54 10.80 4.77
CA LEU A 172 -35.49 11.15 3.34
C LEU A 172 -36.13 10.09 2.44
N LEU A 173 -36.10 8.82 2.82
CA LEU A 173 -36.84 7.76 2.12
C LEU A 173 -38.35 8.02 2.12
N GLU A 174 -38.90 8.60 3.20
CA GLU A 174 -40.29 9.05 3.25
C GLU A 174 -40.58 10.30 2.40
N GLN A 175 -39.52 10.97 1.91
CA GLN A 175 -39.58 12.22 1.14
C GLN A 175 -39.11 12.07 -0.31
N VAL A 176 -38.95 10.84 -0.83
CA VAL A 176 -38.63 10.57 -2.25
C VAL A 176 -39.57 11.36 -3.17
N GLY A 177 -39.00 12.02 -4.18
CA GLY A 177 -39.67 12.97 -5.07
C GLY A 177 -39.63 14.43 -4.59
N SER A 178 -39.19 14.71 -3.36
CA SER A 178 -38.91 16.08 -2.89
C SER A 178 -37.63 16.63 -3.52
N ILE A 179 -37.51 17.95 -3.63
CA ILE A 179 -36.29 18.58 -4.14
C ILE A 179 -35.23 18.61 -3.03
N ALA A 180 -34.12 17.92 -3.27
CA ALA A 180 -32.89 18.07 -2.54
C ALA A 180 -31.99 19.12 -3.22
N SER A 181 -31.28 19.91 -2.42
CA SER A 181 -30.17 20.75 -2.87
C SER A 181 -28.97 20.41 -2.01
N LEU A 182 -27.88 19.98 -2.63
CA LEU A 182 -26.65 19.63 -1.95
C LEU A 182 -25.45 20.35 -2.56
N SER A 183 -24.45 20.61 -1.73
CA SER A 183 -23.19 21.21 -2.15
C SER A 183 -22.01 20.51 -1.47
N VAL A 184 -20.93 20.35 -2.22
CA VAL A 184 -19.60 19.98 -1.73
C VAL A 184 -18.66 21.07 -2.20
N SER A 185 -17.92 21.69 -1.30
CA SER A 185 -16.98 22.76 -1.66
C SER A 185 -15.75 22.69 -0.78
N GLU A 186 -14.56 22.78 -1.38
CA GLU A 186 -13.32 22.93 -0.62
C GLU A 186 -13.43 24.14 0.32
N THR A 187 -13.16 23.89 1.59
CA THR A 187 -12.87 24.92 2.56
C THR A 187 -11.39 25.30 2.48
N THR A 188 -11.03 26.39 3.15
CA THR A 188 -9.63 26.75 3.39
C THR A 188 -9.04 26.06 4.62
N GLU A 189 -9.77 25.14 5.24
CA GLU A 189 -9.36 24.46 6.48
C GLU A 189 -8.64 23.16 6.12
N LEU A 190 -7.37 23.07 6.49
CA LEU A 190 -6.56 21.89 6.30
C LEU A 190 -6.88 20.89 7.43
N GLN A 191 -7.23 19.67 7.07
CA GLN A 191 -7.44 18.55 7.99
C GLN A 191 -6.39 17.45 7.76
N GLN A 192 -6.38 16.48 8.67
CA GLN A 192 -5.52 15.31 8.61
C GLN A 192 -6.25 14.07 9.09
N ASP A 193 -5.92 12.92 8.51
CA ASP A 193 -6.32 11.60 9.00
C ASP A 193 -5.06 10.81 9.36
N ALA A 194 -5.09 10.12 10.51
CA ALA A 194 -3.99 9.27 10.97
C ALA A 194 -4.12 7.84 10.45
N SER A 195 -3.03 7.32 9.89
CA SER A 195 -2.91 5.92 9.45
C SER A 195 -2.20 5.05 10.48
N CYS A 196 -1.17 5.61 11.14
CA CYS A 196 -0.39 4.94 12.18
C CYS A 196 0.07 5.94 13.25
N GLY A 197 0.46 5.42 14.40
CA GLY A 197 1.26 6.12 15.39
C GLY A 197 2.76 6.03 15.11
N ALA A 198 3.50 6.91 15.78
CA ALA A 198 4.95 6.94 15.77
C ALA A 198 5.47 7.69 17.01
N SER A 199 6.79 7.73 17.16
CA SER A 199 7.46 8.35 18.30
C SER A 199 8.66 9.20 17.88
N PHE A 200 8.74 10.42 18.39
CA PHE A 200 9.82 11.34 18.07
C PHE A 200 11.09 11.03 18.88
N LEU A 201 12.19 10.76 18.18
CA LEU A 201 13.50 10.45 18.77
C LEU A 201 14.40 11.69 18.93
N GLY A 202 13.98 12.85 18.42
CA GLY A 202 14.76 14.09 18.47
C GLY A 202 15.30 14.51 17.10
N ASP A 203 15.74 15.76 17.02
CA ASP A 203 16.20 16.40 15.78
C ASP A 203 15.18 16.23 14.64
N LYS A 204 15.47 15.37 13.66
CA LYS A 204 14.64 15.08 12.48
C LYS A 204 14.19 13.62 12.43
N TRP A 205 14.26 12.87 13.54
CA TRP A 205 14.06 11.42 13.55
C TRP A 205 12.79 11.00 14.25
N VAL A 206 12.03 10.16 13.55
CA VAL A 206 10.79 9.52 14.03
C VAL A 206 10.93 8.01 13.91
N LEU A 207 10.45 7.28 14.92
CA LEU A 207 10.45 5.82 15.00
C LEU A 207 9.02 5.29 14.91
N THR A 208 8.81 4.33 14.01
CA THR A 208 7.52 3.66 13.78
C THR A 208 7.72 2.19 13.37
N ALA A 209 6.65 1.48 13.06
CA ALA A 209 6.68 0.12 12.54
C ALA A 209 6.99 0.13 11.03
N ALA A 210 7.66 -0.92 10.54
CA ALA A 210 7.94 -1.04 9.11
C ALA A 210 6.66 -1.20 8.29
N HIS A 211 5.69 -1.99 8.76
CA HIS A 211 4.42 -2.20 8.05
C HIS A 211 3.59 -0.92 7.87
N CYS A 212 3.85 0.12 8.66
CA CYS A 212 3.18 1.43 8.51
C CYS A 212 3.72 2.24 7.33
N VAL A 213 4.96 1.97 6.91
CA VAL A 213 5.69 2.77 5.92
C VAL A 213 6.22 1.95 4.74
N ASP A 214 6.03 0.64 4.76
CA ASP A 214 6.34 -0.22 3.62
C ASP A 214 5.46 0.20 2.44
N ASN A 215 6.09 0.42 1.28
CA ASN A 215 5.46 0.98 0.08
C ASN A 215 4.80 2.37 0.25
N ALA A 216 5.21 3.15 1.26
CA ALA A 216 4.65 4.48 1.49
C ALA A 216 4.99 5.49 0.37
N ASP A 217 3.98 6.24 -0.07
CA ASP A 217 4.19 7.44 -0.89
C ASP A 217 4.55 8.64 0.00
N ILE A 218 5.85 8.91 0.12
CA ILE A 218 6.39 10.01 0.94
C ILE A 218 5.95 11.41 0.46
N THR A 219 5.37 11.53 -0.74
CA THR A 219 4.82 12.80 -1.24
C THR A 219 3.41 13.07 -0.74
N ARG A 220 2.68 12.01 -0.38
CA ARG A 220 1.31 12.06 0.15
C ARG A 220 1.30 12.08 1.68
N PHE A 221 2.12 11.23 2.30
CA PHE A 221 2.13 11.07 3.74
C PHE A 221 3.11 12.02 4.44
N LYS A 222 2.77 12.36 5.69
CA LYS A 222 3.50 13.31 6.53
C LYS A 222 3.60 12.79 7.97
N MET A 223 4.48 13.40 8.74
CA MET A 223 4.62 13.15 10.17
C MET A 223 4.23 14.38 10.97
N ASN A 224 3.25 14.25 11.86
CA ASN A 224 2.85 15.32 12.75
C ASN A 224 3.38 15.08 14.16
N VAL A 225 4.46 15.79 14.50
CA VAL A 225 5.24 15.57 15.73
C VAL A 225 4.66 16.36 16.89
N GLY A 226 4.44 15.69 18.02
CA GLY A 226 3.81 16.29 19.21
C GLY A 226 2.30 16.44 19.09
N GLU A 227 1.68 15.65 18.21
CA GLU A 227 0.25 15.66 17.95
C GLU A 227 -0.55 15.13 19.16
N TYR A 228 -1.72 15.71 19.39
CA TYR A 228 -2.68 15.34 20.43
C TYR A 228 -4.12 15.31 19.92
N ASP A 229 -4.52 16.28 19.09
CA ASP A 229 -5.87 16.43 18.55
C ASP A 229 -5.78 16.49 17.02
N LEU A 230 -6.14 15.37 16.38
CA LEU A 230 -6.07 15.25 14.92
C LEU A 230 -6.90 16.33 14.21
N SER A 231 -7.91 16.90 14.86
CA SER A 231 -8.79 17.92 14.27
C SER A 231 -8.17 19.32 14.14
N ASP A 232 -7.06 19.63 14.83
CA ASP A 232 -6.48 20.99 14.83
C ASP A 232 -4.98 21.06 14.49
N GLY A 233 -4.35 19.93 14.19
CA GLY A 233 -2.90 19.85 14.02
C GLY A 233 -2.37 19.80 12.59
N ALA A 234 -3.22 19.68 11.56
CA ALA A 234 -2.80 19.39 10.18
C ALA A 234 -1.72 20.34 9.62
N GLU A 235 -1.75 21.61 10.00
CA GLU A 235 -0.75 22.63 9.59
C GLU A 235 0.66 22.39 10.16
N ASN A 236 0.79 21.54 11.18
CA ASN A 236 2.06 21.16 11.79
C ASN A 236 2.66 19.90 11.15
N ALA A 237 1.93 19.20 10.28
CA ALA A 237 2.40 17.99 9.63
C ALA A 237 3.61 18.26 8.72
N MET A 238 4.67 17.50 8.90
CA MET A 238 5.96 17.71 8.25
C MET A 238 6.21 16.68 7.14
N ASP A 239 6.85 17.14 6.06
CA ASP A 239 7.25 16.28 4.96
C ASP A 239 8.34 15.28 5.37
N ILE A 240 8.30 14.11 4.74
CA ILE A 240 9.27 13.04 4.90
C ILE A 240 10.39 13.22 3.87
N ALA A 241 11.64 13.16 4.34
CA ALA A 241 12.83 13.22 3.49
C ALA A 241 13.32 11.83 3.07
N ASN A 242 13.28 10.86 3.99
CA ASN A 242 13.64 9.48 3.70
C ASN A 242 13.00 8.51 4.70
N ILE A 243 12.90 7.24 4.31
CA ILE A 243 12.43 6.15 5.15
C ILE A 243 13.48 5.04 5.14
N TYR A 244 13.85 4.57 6.33
CA TYR A 244 14.76 3.45 6.52
C TYR A 244 14.00 2.31 7.18
N ILE A 245 13.63 1.31 6.39
CA ILE A 245 13.04 0.05 6.88
C ILE A 245 14.17 -0.90 7.26
N HIS A 246 14.01 -1.65 8.35
CA HIS A 246 15.01 -2.63 8.74
C HIS A 246 15.19 -3.69 7.63
N PRO A 247 16.42 -4.04 7.21
CA PRO A 247 16.66 -4.88 6.02
C PRO A 247 16.24 -6.35 6.18
N LEU A 248 15.86 -6.75 7.39
CA LEU A 248 15.33 -8.08 7.70
C LEU A 248 13.85 -8.02 8.07
N TYR A 249 13.16 -6.91 7.79
CA TYR A 249 11.72 -6.83 7.96
C TYR A 249 11.05 -7.90 7.09
N ASP A 250 10.17 -8.67 7.71
CA ASP A 250 9.37 -9.70 7.08
C ASP A 250 7.90 -9.34 7.28
N ASN A 251 7.17 -9.08 6.19
CA ASN A 251 5.76 -8.69 6.25
C ASN A 251 4.81 -9.88 6.52
N GLU A 252 5.25 -11.11 6.30
CA GLU A 252 4.45 -12.30 6.64
C GLU A 252 4.53 -12.61 8.13
N GLU A 253 5.75 -12.55 8.67
CA GLU A 253 6.02 -12.89 10.07
C GLU A 253 5.99 -11.69 11.02
N PHE A 254 5.97 -10.47 10.47
CA PHE A 254 6.16 -9.20 11.17
C PHE A 254 7.46 -9.16 12.01
N ASP A 255 8.45 -9.97 11.61
CA ASP A 255 9.76 -10.00 12.26
C ASP A 255 10.54 -8.75 11.83
N ASN A 256 11.24 -8.12 12.78
CA ASN A 256 11.96 -6.86 12.57
C ASN A 256 11.07 -5.72 12.03
N ASP A 257 9.82 -5.65 12.48
CA ASP A 257 8.85 -4.61 12.13
C ASP A 257 9.20 -3.25 12.78
N ILE A 258 10.19 -2.58 12.20
CA ILE A 258 10.71 -1.29 12.66
C ILE A 258 11.20 -0.46 11.48
N ALA A 259 10.88 0.83 11.50
CA ALA A 259 11.37 1.81 10.54
C ALA A 259 11.73 3.14 11.20
N LEU A 260 12.70 3.82 10.62
CA LEU A 260 13.05 5.21 10.92
C LEU A 260 12.60 6.12 9.79
N VAL A 261 11.98 7.23 10.15
CA VAL A 261 11.58 8.28 9.22
C VAL A 261 12.44 9.52 9.48
N GLU A 262 13.12 9.98 8.43
CA GLU A 262 13.89 11.22 8.41
C GLU A 262 12.95 12.35 7.95
N LEU A 263 12.74 13.36 8.77
CA LEU A 263 11.99 14.57 8.41
C LEU A 263 12.86 15.50 7.56
N VAL A 264 12.22 16.30 6.70
CA VAL A 264 12.93 17.32 5.88
C VAL A 264 13.70 18.35 6.71
N SER A 265 13.30 18.54 7.96
CA SER A 265 14.01 19.37 8.94
C SER A 265 13.55 19.02 10.35
N ALA A 266 14.32 19.44 11.36
CA ALA A 266 13.85 19.38 12.73
C ALA A 266 12.60 20.26 12.96
N PRO A 267 11.61 19.81 13.74
CA PRO A 267 10.43 20.63 14.04
C PRO A 267 10.83 21.94 14.74
N ILE A 268 10.23 23.07 14.33
CA ILE A 268 10.56 24.41 14.86
C ILE A 268 10.35 24.47 16.38
N ASN A 269 9.31 23.82 16.88
CA ASN A 269 8.97 23.69 18.29
C ASN A 269 9.11 22.22 18.73
N ALA A 270 10.25 21.60 18.42
CA ALA A 270 10.50 20.20 18.72
C ALA A 270 10.19 19.87 20.19
N PRO A 271 9.31 18.88 20.44
CA PRO A 271 9.03 18.42 21.78
C PRO A 271 10.22 17.66 22.37
N ALA A 272 10.11 17.28 23.65
CA ALA A 272 11.07 16.37 24.25
C ALA A 272 11.01 14.99 23.54
N ALA A 273 12.16 14.49 23.11
CA ALA A 273 12.29 13.17 22.52
C ALA A 273 12.04 12.06 23.54
N VAL A 274 11.42 10.96 23.10
CA VAL A 274 11.37 9.73 23.89
C VAL A 274 12.75 9.09 23.93
N GLN A 275 13.08 8.43 25.04
CA GLN A 275 14.32 7.67 25.19
C GLN A 275 14.02 6.17 25.08
N ILE A 276 14.94 5.42 24.48
CA ILE A 276 14.79 3.97 24.29
C ILE A 276 15.40 3.22 25.47
N ALA A 277 14.61 2.34 26.09
CA ALA A 277 15.05 1.45 27.17
C ALA A 277 16.21 0.55 26.72
N ASP A 278 17.13 0.24 27.63
CA ASP A 278 18.13 -0.80 27.37
C ASP A 278 17.51 -2.21 27.47
N SER A 279 18.21 -3.20 26.91
CA SER A 279 17.72 -4.60 26.88
C SER A 279 17.64 -5.21 28.28
N ALA A 280 18.52 -4.82 29.22
CA ALA A 280 18.50 -5.35 30.58
C ALA A 280 17.24 -4.89 31.34
N LEU A 281 16.90 -3.61 31.25
CA LEU A 281 15.70 -3.01 31.81
C LEU A 281 14.45 -3.61 31.18
N THR A 282 14.41 -3.67 29.84
CA THR A 282 13.27 -4.22 29.08
C THR A 282 12.98 -5.67 29.50
N ASN A 283 14.02 -6.50 29.61
CA ASN A 283 13.90 -7.87 30.08
C ASN A 283 13.49 -7.98 31.56
N GLN A 284 14.05 -7.14 32.42
CA GLN A 284 13.65 -7.10 33.83
C GLN A 284 12.15 -6.77 33.97
N TYR A 285 11.67 -5.76 33.26
CA TYR A 285 10.28 -5.30 33.33
C TYR A 285 9.30 -6.34 32.78
N ALA A 286 9.69 -7.08 31.73
CA ALA A 286 8.92 -8.21 31.23
C ALA A 286 8.81 -9.36 32.26
N ILE A 287 9.92 -9.71 32.94
CA ILE A 287 9.94 -10.74 33.99
C ILE A 287 9.08 -10.33 35.20
N GLU A 288 9.11 -9.05 35.56
CA GLU A 288 8.40 -8.50 36.71
C GLU A 288 6.90 -8.28 36.46
N ASN A 289 6.41 -8.53 35.24
CA ASN A 289 5.04 -8.20 34.84
C ASN A 289 4.75 -6.71 35.10
N SER A 290 5.70 -5.86 34.74
CA SER A 290 5.62 -4.43 35.00
C SER A 290 4.54 -3.77 34.14
N LEU A 291 4.01 -2.65 34.64
CA LEU A 291 3.05 -1.84 33.92
C LEU A 291 3.77 -1.13 32.76
N ALA A 292 3.18 -1.19 31.59
CA ALA A 292 3.56 -0.41 30.42
C ALA A 292 2.32 0.28 29.87
N THR A 293 2.50 1.36 29.13
CA THR A 293 1.42 2.16 28.57
C THR A 293 1.61 2.31 27.07
N VAL A 294 0.53 2.09 26.31
CA VAL A 294 0.44 2.43 24.89
C VAL A 294 -0.40 3.69 24.76
N ALA A 295 -0.08 4.54 23.79
CA ALA A 295 -0.92 5.64 23.39
C ALA A 295 -1.04 5.73 21.86
N GLY A 296 -2.19 6.20 21.40
CA GLY A 296 -2.51 6.36 19.99
C GLY A 296 -3.94 6.85 19.77
N TRP A 297 -4.31 6.91 18.49
CA TRP A 297 -5.64 7.31 17.99
C TRP A 297 -6.40 6.11 17.42
N GLY A 298 -6.03 4.91 17.87
CA GLY A 298 -6.64 3.68 17.40
C GLY A 298 -8.06 3.46 17.89
N GLY A 299 -8.70 2.46 17.29
CA GLY A 299 -10.08 2.09 17.54
C GLY A 299 -10.39 1.90 19.03
N ARG A 300 -11.48 2.52 19.47
CA ARG A 300 -11.94 2.44 20.87
C ARG A 300 -12.92 1.31 21.14
N GLU A 301 -13.15 0.43 20.16
CA GLU A 301 -13.97 -0.75 20.37
C GLU A 301 -13.19 -2.01 19.98
N GLY A 302 -13.03 -2.89 20.96
CA GLY A 302 -12.33 -4.16 20.81
C GLY A 302 -13.19 -5.23 20.19
N TYR A 303 -12.55 -6.18 19.53
CA TYR A 303 -13.20 -7.24 18.77
C TYR A 303 -12.37 -8.52 18.88
N ALA A 304 -13.00 -9.67 18.72
CA ALA A 304 -12.37 -10.98 18.85
C ALA A 304 -11.57 -11.33 17.57
N PRO A 305 -10.69 -12.33 17.60
CA PRO A 305 -10.16 -12.89 16.36
C PRO A 305 -11.32 -13.31 15.44
N ASN A 306 -11.23 -12.94 14.16
CA ASN A 306 -12.26 -13.14 13.12
C ASN A 306 -13.51 -12.23 13.23
N GLU A 307 -13.50 -11.25 14.14
CA GLU A 307 -14.39 -10.09 14.04
C GLU A 307 -13.60 -8.97 13.33
N GLY A 308 -14.24 -8.20 12.45
CA GLY A 308 -13.59 -7.08 11.76
C GLY A 308 -13.35 -5.88 12.69
N PRO A 309 -12.51 -4.91 12.27
CA PRO A 309 -12.29 -3.69 13.03
C PRO A 309 -13.59 -2.88 13.18
N THR A 310 -13.63 -2.07 14.24
CA THR A 310 -14.76 -1.18 14.55
C THR A 310 -14.52 0.22 13.97
N SER A 311 -15.58 1.03 13.86
CA SER A 311 -15.51 2.36 13.23
C SER A 311 -15.24 3.53 14.19
N ASP A 312 -14.95 3.25 15.47
CA ASP A 312 -14.77 4.28 16.49
C ASP A 312 -13.30 4.70 16.68
N PHE A 313 -12.82 5.64 15.85
CA PHE A 313 -11.50 6.26 15.97
C PHE A 313 -11.60 7.67 16.58
N PRO A 314 -10.88 7.97 17.67
CA PRO A 314 -10.91 9.28 18.31
C PRO A 314 -9.90 10.26 17.70
N ASP A 315 -10.27 11.54 17.60
CA ASP A 315 -9.32 12.61 17.22
C ASP A 315 -8.35 12.96 18.36
N ILE A 316 -8.82 12.81 19.61
CA ILE A 316 -8.01 13.07 20.80
C ILE A 316 -7.17 11.83 21.14
N LEU A 317 -5.90 12.05 21.47
CA LEU A 317 -4.97 10.99 21.88
C LEU A 317 -5.50 10.23 23.10
N HIS A 318 -5.47 8.91 23.01
CA HIS A 318 -5.92 7.99 24.05
C HIS A 318 -4.76 7.14 24.55
N LYS A 319 -4.87 6.61 25.78
CA LYS A 319 -3.84 5.73 26.35
C LYS A 319 -4.43 4.55 27.11
N VAL A 320 -3.70 3.44 27.11
CA VAL A 320 -4.08 2.23 27.84
C VAL A 320 -2.89 1.61 28.56
N ASP A 321 -3.10 1.23 29.83
CA ASP A 321 -2.10 0.52 30.62
C ASP A 321 -2.24 -0.99 30.46
N LEU A 322 -1.11 -1.65 30.19
CA LEU A 322 -0.96 -3.08 29.93
C LEU A 322 0.11 -3.68 30.83
N ARG A 323 0.18 -5.01 30.90
CA ARG A 323 1.24 -5.75 31.58
C ARG A 323 2.17 -6.41 30.59
N LEU A 324 3.46 -6.13 30.73
CA LEU A 324 4.49 -6.81 29.96
C LEU A 324 4.56 -8.30 30.34
N SER A 325 4.98 -9.11 29.38
CA SER A 325 5.26 -10.53 29.60
C SER A 325 6.53 -10.98 28.88
N THR A 326 7.13 -12.05 29.39
CA THR A 326 8.25 -12.71 28.71
C THR A 326 7.76 -13.41 27.43
N ASN A 327 8.64 -13.58 26.44
CA ASN A 327 8.28 -14.28 25.19
C ASN A 327 7.78 -15.70 25.47
N ALA A 328 8.33 -16.39 26.47
CA ALA A 328 7.85 -17.72 26.87
C ALA A 328 6.38 -17.69 27.34
N GLN A 329 6.01 -16.73 28.19
CA GLN A 329 4.63 -16.56 28.64
C GLN A 329 3.70 -16.15 27.48
N CYS A 330 4.18 -15.30 26.58
CA CYS A 330 3.42 -14.87 25.41
C CYS A 330 3.13 -16.04 24.45
N ARG A 331 4.14 -16.84 24.12
CA ARG A 331 4.00 -18.06 23.31
C ARG A 331 3.07 -19.08 23.97
N GLU A 332 3.13 -19.21 25.29
CA GLU A 332 2.21 -20.08 26.05
C GLU A 332 0.77 -19.59 25.92
N ALA A 333 0.49 -18.31 26.18
CA ALA A 333 -0.85 -17.74 26.09
C ALA A 333 -1.43 -17.84 24.66
N LEU A 334 -0.65 -17.47 23.64
CA LEU A 334 -1.07 -17.59 22.25
C LEU A 334 -1.23 -19.07 21.82
N GLY A 335 -0.34 -19.95 22.27
CA GLY A 335 -0.41 -21.38 21.98
C GLY A 335 -1.68 -22.02 22.54
N GLU A 336 -2.04 -21.68 23.77
CA GLU A 336 -3.31 -22.09 24.38
C GLU A 336 -4.52 -21.60 23.57
N SER A 337 -4.52 -20.33 23.17
CA SER A 337 -5.60 -19.71 22.39
C SER A 337 -5.75 -20.32 20.99
N PHE A 338 -4.64 -20.63 20.32
CA PHE A 338 -4.63 -21.30 19.01
C PHE A 338 -4.78 -22.82 19.07
N GLY A 339 -4.76 -23.43 20.26
CA GLY A 339 -4.76 -24.87 20.41
C GLY A 339 -3.51 -25.56 19.83
N ARG A 340 -2.36 -24.87 19.81
CA ARG A 340 -1.08 -25.39 19.30
C ARG A 340 0.05 -25.27 20.34
N PRO A 341 1.12 -26.09 20.24
CA PRO A 341 2.26 -25.98 21.16
C PRO A 341 2.89 -24.58 21.11
N ALA A 342 3.33 -24.07 22.27
CA ALA A 342 3.97 -22.75 22.39
C ALA A 342 5.19 -22.59 21.45
N ASP A 343 5.96 -23.66 21.24
CA ASP A 343 7.13 -23.67 20.35
C ASP A 343 6.76 -23.49 18.86
N ASN A 344 5.47 -23.58 18.51
CA ASN A 344 4.95 -23.38 17.15
C ASN A 344 4.24 -22.02 16.99
N VAL A 345 4.36 -21.11 17.96
CA VAL A 345 3.85 -19.75 17.88
C VAL A 345 4.99 -18.82 17.49
N ASN A 346 4.79 -18.03 16.43
CA ASN A 346 5.81 -17.09 15.98
C ASN A 346 5.85 -15.85 16.88
N VAL A 347 6.71 -15.87 17.90
CA VAL A 347 7.08 -14.70 18.70
C VAL A 347 8.60 -14.79 18.88
N SER A 348 9.35 -14.07 18.07
CA SER A 348 10.82 -14.11 18.07
C SER A 348 11.40 -13.33 19.25
N ASP A 349 12.74 -13.31 19.38
CA ASP A 349 13.42 -12.57 20.46
C ASP A 349 13.45 -11.06 20.22
N VAL A 350 13.21 -10.60 18.98
CA VAL A 350 13.05 -9.19 18.62
C VAL A 350 11.64 -8.66 18.89
N MET A 351 10.78 -9.47 19.51
CA MET A 351 9.43 -9.10 19.91
C MET A 351 9.28 -9.05 21.44
N ILE A 352 8.29 -8.29 21.91
CA ILE A 352 7.84 -8.23 23.31
C ILE A 352 6.31 -8.16 23.35
N CYS A 353 5.69 -8.76 24.36
CA CYS A 353 4.23 -8.80 24.46
C CYS A 353 3.71 -7.98 25.64
N ALA A 354 2.53 -7.40 25.46
CA ALA A 354 1.80 -6.70 26.52
C ALA A 354 0.29 -6.95 26.42
N ALA A 355 -0.35 -7.16 27.57
CA ALA A 355 -1.80 -7.42 27.61
C ALA A 355 -2.41 -7.08 28.97
N VAL A 356 -3.74 -7.01 29.01
CA VAL A 356 -4.51 -7.27 30.24
C VAL A 356 -4.99 -8.71 30.19
N SER A 357 -4.73 -9.49 31.24
CA SER A 357 -4.99 -10.94 31.24
C SER A 357 -6.47 -11.28 31.01
N GLU A 358 -7.38 -10.44 31.51
CA GLU A 358 -8.82 -10.57 31.34
C GLU A 358 -9.33 -10.04 29.99
N GLY A 359 -8.46 -9.44 29.17
CA GLY A 359 -8.84 -8.70 27.96
C GLY A 359 -9.55 -7.38 28.27
N GLY A 360 -10.30 -6.87 27.29
CA GLY A 360 -11.06 -5.63 27.36
C GLY A 360 -10.23 -4.35 27.25
N ARG A 361 -8.90 -4.45 27.23
CA ARG A 361 -7.95 -3.34 27.01
C ARG A 361 -6.75 -3.83 26.20
N GLY A 362 -6.31 -3.03 25.22
CA GLY A 362 -5.22 -3.33 24.31
C GLY A 362 -4.99 -2.19 23.33
N SER A 363 -3.96 -2.33 22.50
CA SER A 363 -3.79 -1.55 21.26
C SER A 363 -4.72 -2.11 20.18
N CYS A 364 -5.30 -1.23 19.37
CA CYS A 364 -6.21 -1.54 18.27
C CYS A 364 -5.67 -1.04 16.93
N GLN A 365 -6.41 -1.26 15.84
CA GLN A 365 -6.18 -0.63 14.54
C GLN A 365 -6.01 0.87 14.70
N GLY A 366 -5.06 1.46 13.98
CA GLY A 366 -4.69 2.87 14.09
C GLY A 366 -3.66 3.18 15.18
N ASP A 367 -3.43 2.28 16.16
CA ASP A 367 -2.32 2.41 17.12
C ASP A 367 -0.99 1.87 16.57
N SER A 368 -1.02 1.13 15.45
CA SER A 368 0.15 0.57 14.77
C SER A 368 1.29 1.57 14.65
N GLY A 369 2.53 1.13 14.90
CA GLY A 369 3.71 2.01 14.91
C GLY A 369 3.83 2.92 16.15
N GLY A 370 2.79 3.05 16.96
CA GLY A 370 2.78 3.82 18.21
C GLY A 370 3.70 3.22 19.29
N PRO A 371 4.12 4.04 20.27
CA PRO A 371 5.07 3.59 21.30
C PRO A 371 4.40 2.81 22.42
N LEU A 372 5.05 1.73 22.87
CA LEU A 372 4.83 1.08 24.16
C LEU A 372 5.91 1.55 25.14
N VAL A 373 5.52 2.25 26.20
CA VAL A 373 6.44 2.89 27.15
C VAL A 373 6.31 2.34 28.57
N VAL A 374 7.40 2.42 29.34
CA VAL A 374 7.43 2.16 30.78
C VAL A 374 7.83 3.43 31.53
N ASN A 375 7.21 3.66 32.69
CA ASN A 375 7.60 4.76 33.56
C ASN A 375 8.43 4.21 34.73
N THR A 376 9.71 4.59 34.80
CA THR A 376 10.65 4.15 35.84
C THR A 376 10.51 4.95 37.14
N GLY A 377 9.63 5.95 37.17
CA GLY A 377 9.48 6.94 38.23
C GLY A 377 10.39 8.16 38.05
N SER A 378 11.51 8.03 37.33
CA SER A 378 12.39 9.13 36.96
C SER A 378 12.25 9.57 35.50
N GLU A 379 11.86 8.65 34.62
CA GLU A 379 11.77 8.88 33.18
C GLU A 379 10.77 7.92 32.53
N VAL A 380 10.31 8.28 31.34
CA VAL A 380 9.50 7.43 30.47
C VAL A 380 10.39 6.90 29.37
N LEU A 381 10.43 5.57 29.23
CA LEU A 381 11.29 4.88 28.27
C LEU A 381 10.45 4.02 27.34
N GLN A 382 10.72 4.08 26.05
CA GLN A 382 10.10 3.21 25.06
C GLN A 382 10.74 1.83 25.09
N VAL A 383 9.91 0.81 25.24
CA VAL A 383 10.29 -0.62 25.25
C VAL A 383 9.76 -1.37 24.04
N GLY A 384 8.72 -0.83 23.39
CA GLY A 384 8.06 -1.48 22.26
C GLY A 384 7.53 -0.50 21.20
N ILE A 385 7.19 -1.04 20.04
CA ILE A 385 6.43 -0.40 18.95
C ILE A 385 5.23 -1.31 18.66
N VAL A 386 4.01 -0.77 18.57
CA VAL A 386 2.81 -1.56 18.23
C VAL A 386 3.01 -2.20 16.86
N SER A 387 2.92 -3.53 16.78
CA SER A 387 3.23 -4.29 15.56
C SER A 387 2.01 -5.12 15.10
N TRP A 388 1.65 -6.19 15.81
CA TRP A 388 0.55 -7.07 15.41
C TRP A 388 -0.20 -7.70 16.59
N GLY A 389 -1.36 -8.30 16.29
CA GLY A 389 -2.20 -9.01 17.26
C GLY A 389 -3.33 -9.78 16.57
N PHE A 390 -4.03 -10.61 17.35
CA PHE A 390 -5.21 -11.35 16.88
C PHE A 390 -6.46 -10.84 17.59
N GLY A 391 -7.35 -10.19 16.84
CA GLY A 391 -8.39 -9.36 17.44
C GLY A 391 -7.80 -8.10 18.09
N CYS A 392 -8.67 -7.31 18.72
CA CYS A 392 -8.24 -6.20 19.56
C CYS A 392 -8.77 -6.35 20.99
N ALA A 393 -7.87 -6.26 21.97
CA ALA A 393 -8.16 -6.40 23.39
C ALA A 393 -8.87 -7.72 23.77
N ALA A 394 -8.71 -8.75 22.95
CA ALA A 394 -9.32 -10.05 23.20
C ALA A 394 -8.57 -10.80 24.32
N ALA A 395 -9.33 -11.38 25.25
CA ALA A 395 -8.75 -12.19 26.32
C ALA A 395 -8.00 -13.39 25.73
N GLY A 396 -6.78 -13.65 26.22
CA GLY A 396 -5.92 -14.75 25.74
C GLY A 396 -5.11 -14.43 24.48
N TYR A 397 -5.30 -13.26 23.86
CA TYR A 397 -4.54 -12.81 22.68
C TYR A 397 -3.73 -11.56 23.04
N PRO A 398 -2.53 -11.71 23.62
CA PRO A 398 -1.67 -10.57 23.91
C PRO A 398 -1.28 -9.84 22.62
N GLY A 399 -1.19 -8.52 22.69
CA GLY A 399 -0.61 -7.72 21.62
C GLY A 399 0.90 -7.94 21.55
N VAL A 400 1.45 -7.96 20.34
CA VAL A 400 2.87 -8.14 20.07
C VAL A 400 3.46 -6.85 19.54
N TYR A 401 4.63 -6.51 20.07
CA TYR A 401 5.31 -5.25 19.85
C TYR A 401 6.75 -5.53 19.45
N THR A 402 7.32 -4.71 18.57
CA THR A 402 8.76 -4.80 18.26
C THR A 402 9.57 -4.37 19.47
N ARG A 403 10.51 -5.21 19.91
CA ARG A 403 11.37 -4.97 21.08
C ARG A 403 12.49 -3.99 20.71
N VAL A 404 12.25 -2.70 20.90
CA VAL A 404 13.14 -1.61 20.44
C VAL A 404 14.56 -1.73 20.99
N SER A 405 14.74 -2.31 22.19
CA SER A 405 16.05 -2.49 22.80
C SER A 405 17.03 -3.32 21.96
N GLU A 406 16.53 -4.21 21.10
CA GLU A 406 17.36 -5.05 20.22
C GLU A 406 17.82 -4.31 18.95
N PHE A 407 17.25 -3.13 18.66
CA PHE A 407 17.52 -2.34 17.46
C PHE A 407 18.32 -1.06 17.73
N LYS A 408 18.78 -0.82 18.97
CA LYS A 408 19.49 0.41 19.32
C LYS A 408 20.72 0.68 18.45
N GLU A 409 21.53 -0.34 18.17
CA GLU A 409 22.70 -0.19 17.30
C GLU A 409 22.31 0.22 15.87
N TRP A 410 21.23 -0.36 15.33
CA TRP A 410 20.70 -0.01 14.02
C TRP A 410 20.17 1.43 14.01
N ILE A 411 19.42 1.83 15.04
CA ILE A 411 18.91 3.19 15.21
C ILE A 411 20.06 4.20 15.30
N ASP A 412 21.03 3.97 16.18
CA ASP A 412 22.17 4.86 16.37
C ASP A 412 23.01 4.97 15.09
N THR A 413 23.17 3.87 14.35
CA THR A 413 23.93 3.86 13.08
C THR A 413 23.27 4.71 11.99
N ILE A 414 21.94 4.70 11.89
CA ILE A 414 21.23 5.52 10.91
C ILE A 414 21.20 6.99 11.37
N THR A 415 20.89 7.22 12.64
CA THR A 415 20.61 8.57 13.17
C THR A 415 21.86 9.38 13.54
N ASP A 416 23.00 8.73 13.83
CA ASP A 416 24.28 9.36 14.21
C ASP A 416 25.48 8.69 13.50
N GLY A 417 25.26 8.13 12.30
CA GLY A 417 26.29 7.47 11.50
C GLY A 417 26.16 7.73 10.00
N VAL A 418 26.86 6.93 9.19
CA VAL A 418 26.69 6.92 7.73
C VAL A 418 25.55 5.97 7.36
N ALA A 419 24.43 6.54 6.96
CA ALA A 419 23.22 5.85 6.53
C ALA A 419 23.17 5.69 5.00
N ILE A 420 22.80 4.51 4.52
CA ILE A 420 22.36 4.23 3.14
C ILE A 420 20.99 3.57 3.21
N ASP A 421 20.22 3.64 2.13
CA ASP A 421 18.99 2.85 2.01
C ASP A 421 19.31 1.38 2.31
N GLN A 422 18.48 0.75 3.15
CA GLN A 422 18.84 -0.53 3.78
C GLN A 422 18.63 -1.75 2.86
N LEU A 423 17.75 -1.59 1.88
CA LEU A 423 17.42 -2.59 0.88
C LEU A 423 17.21 -1.89 -0.47
N GLN A 424 17.87 -2.40 -1.51
CA GLN A 424 17.57 -2.05 -2.88
C GLN A 424 17.25 -3.33 -3.64
N ASP A 425 15.99 -3.45 -4.06
CA ASP A 425 15.56 -4.52 -4.95
C ASP A 425 15.49 -3.99 -6.38
N PHE A 426 16.23 -4.61 -7.29
CA PHE A 426 16.19 -4.33 -8.73
C PHE A 426 15.04 -5.06 -9.43
N GLY A 427 14.33 -5.93 -8.70
CA GLY A 427 13.22 -6.73 -9.20
C GLY A 427 13.63 -7.67 -10.32
N ARG A 428 12.67 -7.95 -11.20
CA ARG A 428 12.81 -8.87 -12.33
C ARG A 428 13.41 -8.14 -13.52
N THR A 429 14.63 -8.50 -13.90
CA THR A 429 15.42 -7.83 -14.93
C THR A 429 15.77 -8.80 -16.08
N PRO A 430 15.75 -8.34 -17.34
CA PRO A 430 16.31 -9.11 -18.44
C PRO A 430 17.79 -9.46 -18.25
N ARG A 431 18.18 -10.70 -18.53
CA ARG A 431 19.60 -11.05 -18.56
C ARG A 431 20.36 -10.26 -19.65
N ASN A 432 21.57 -9.82 -19.31
CA ASN A 432 22.45 -8.96 -20.10
C ASN A 432 21.89 -7.55 -20.33
N PHE A 433 20.97 -7.10 -19.49
CA PHE A 433 20.52 -5.72 -19.41
C PHE A 433 21.08 -5.09 -18.13
N GLU A 434 21.57 -3.86 -18.22
CA GLU A 434 22.10 -3.13 -17.08
C GLU A 434 21.02 -2.19 -16.54
N THR A 435 20.65 -2.39 -15.28
CA THR A 435 19.81 -1.47 -14.51
C THR A 435 20.68 -0.67 -13.56
N ILE A 436 20.48 0.65 -13.49
CA ILE A 436 21.29 1.56 -12.68
C ILE A 436 20.37 2.34 -11.75
N VAL A 437 20.74 2.42 -10.47
CA VAL A 437 20.07 3.26 -9.47
C VAL A 437 21.09 4.14 -8.74
N GLU A 438 20.64 5.28 -8.23
CA GLU A 438 21.41 6.14 -7.34
C GLU A 438 20.88 6.01 -5.91
N LEU A 439 21.70 5.44 -5.01
CA LEU A 439 21.37 5.32 -3.60
C LEU A 439 21.92 6.52 -2.82
N ARG A 440 21.07 7.12 -1.98
CA ARG A 440 21.51 8.21 -1.10
C ARG A 440 22.37 7.64 0.03
N VAL A 441 23.57 8.19 0.19
CA VAL A 441 24.40 7.93 1.37
C VAL A 441 24.56 9.23 2.16
N ALA A 442 24.13 9.24 3.41
CA ALA A 442 24.12 10.41 4.29
C ALA A 442 25.00 10.18 5.51
N ASN A 443 25.87 11.13 5.82
CA ASN A 443 26.58 11.16 7.09
C ASN A 443 25.79 12.01 8.09
N ASN A 444 25.03 11.35 8.96
CA ASN A 444 24.26 11.99 10.02
C ASN A 444 25.08 12.21 11.30
N ALA A 445 26.32 11.72 11.35
CA ALA A 445 27.20 11.95 12.48
C ALA A 445 27.66 13.42 12.59
N SER A 446 28.02 13.81 13.81
CA SER A 446 28.61 15.14 14.07
C SER A 446 30.04 15.31 13.55
N GLU A 447 30.70 14.22 13.14
CA GLU A 447 32.07 14.19 12.63
C GLU A 447 32.10 13.89 11.11
N SER A 448 33.06 14.47 10.40
CA SER A 448 33.31 14.13 8.99
C SER A 448 34.11 12.83 8.89
N THR A 449 33.92 12.08 7.80
CA THR A 449 34.62 10.81 7.57
C THR A 449 34.96 10.61 6.08
N ASN A 450 36.02 9.84 5.81
CA ASN A 450 36.19 9.25 4.49
C ASN A 450 35.58 7.85 4.49
N VAL A 451 34.76 7.60 3.47
CA VAL A 451 34.09 6.32 3.27
C VAL A 451 34.69 5.58 2.09
N SER A 452 34.73 4.25 2.20
CA SER A 452 34.95 3.36 1.07
C SER A 452 33.86 2.31 1.01
N PHE A 453 33.60 1.83 -0.21
CA PHE A 453 32.53 0.89 -0.50
C PHE A 453 33.09 -0.40 -1.09
N ALA A 454 32.45 -1.51 -0.77
CA ALA A 454 32.69 -2.81 -1.37
C ALA A 454 31.38 -3.55 -1.60
N ILE A 455 31.38 -4.49 -2.53
CA ILE A 455 30.31 -5.46 -2.70
C ILE A 455 30.73 -6.77 -2.06
N GLU A 456 29.85 -7.33 -1.23
CA GLU A 456 29.96 -8.70 -0.71
C GLU A 456 28.76 -9.51 -1.22
N GLY A 457 29.01 -10.55 -2.01
CA GLY A 457 27.96 -11.40 -2.60
C GLY A 457 28.20 -11.62 -4.08
N ASP A 458 27.12 -11.61 -4.85
CA ASP A 458 27.17 -11.86 -6.29
C ASP A 458 27.94 -10.75 -7.06
N SER A 459 28.62 -11.15 -8.13
CA SER A 459 29.41 -10.28 -9.01
C SER A 459 28.58 -9.56 -10.07
N GLU A 460 27.27 -9.81 -10.14
CA GLU A 460 26.36 -9.14 -11.06
C GLU A 460 26.06 -7.68 -10.66
N PHE A 461 26.47 -7.27 -9.45
CA PHE A 461 26.37 -5.90 -8.97
C PHE A 461 27.71 -5.16 -9.09
N SER A 462 27.67 -3.87 -9.36
CA SER A 462 28.86 -3.01 -9.36
C SER A 462 28.57 -1.61 -8.81
N LEU A 463 29.62 -0.90 -8.37
CA LEU A 463 29.53 0.44 -7.78
C LEU A 463 30.37 1.44 -8.57
N ASP A 464 29.82 2.64 -8.79
CA ASP A 464 30.62 3.83 -9.07
C ASP A 464 30.67 4.73 -7.83
N THR A 465 31.83 4.73 -7.18
CA THR A 465 32.08 5.47 -5.94
C THR A 465 32.69 6.85 -6.19
N SER A 466 32.87 7.29 -7.44
CA SER A 466 33.62 8.49 -7.77
C SER A 466 33.07 9.76 -7.11
N ASN A 467 31.75 9.81 -6.86
CA ASN A 467 31.04 10.94 -6.27
C ASN A 467 30.81 10.81 -4.75
N CYS A 468 31.27 9.72 -4.12
CA CYS A 468 31.06 9.50 -2.70
C CYS A 468 32.29 8.90 -2.02
N ASN A 469 33.19 9.75 -1.50
CA ASN A 469 34.39 9.28 -0.79
C ASN A 469 34.73 10.13 0.45
N ASN A 470 34.36 11.41 0.45
CA ASN A 470 34.52 12.31 1.60
C ASN A 470 33.14 12.83 1.97
N LEU A 471 32.65 12.45 3.15
CA LEU A 471 31.36 12.88 3.66
C LEU A 471 31.59 13.80 4.85
N ALA A 472 31.31 15.08 4.65
CA ALA A 472 31.24 16.04 5.75
C ALA A 472 30.11 15.66 6.71
N ALA A 473 30.19 16.15 7.96
CA ALA A 473 29.09 16.00 8.91
C ALA A 473 27.80 16.62 8.35
N ASN A 474 26.68 15.92 8.47
CA ASN A 474 25.37 16.30 7.94
C ASN A 474 25.33 16.52 6.42
N ALA A 475 26.20 15.85 5.66
CA ALA A 475 26.21 15.88 4.21
C ALA A 475 25.81 14.53 3.61
N SER A 476 25.28 14.55 2.39
CA SER A 476 24.97 13.36 1.62
C SER A 476 25.65 13.37 0.25
N CYS A 477 25.74 12.19 -0.34
CA CYS A 477 26.19 11.93 -1.71
C CYS A 477 25.20 10.97 -2.39
N GLN A 478 25.40 10.72 -3.68
CA GLN A 478 24.77 9.64 -4.41
C GLN A 478 25.79 8.55 -4.73
N LEU A 479 25.49 7.31 -4.39
CA LEU A 479 26.24 6.11 -4.77
C LEU A 479 25.52 5.45 -5.94
N VAL A 480 26.20 5.36 -7.08
CA VAL A 480 25.63 4.68 -8.26
C VAL A 480 25.84 3.17 -8.08
N VAL A 481 24.76 2.41 -8.17
CA VAL A 481 24.76 0.95 -8.11
C VAL A 481 24.18 0.41 -9.41
N SER A 482 24.95 -0.43 -10.10
CA SER A 482 24.49 -1.13 -11.31
C SER A 482 24.23 -2.61 -11.00
N TYR A 483 23.15 -3.14 -11.57
CA TYR A 483 22.86 -4.57 -11.66
C TYR A 483 22.88 -4.98 -13.13
N SER A 484 23.80 -5.87 -13.52
CA SER A 484 24.00 -6.29 -14.92
C SER A 484 24.15 -7.82 -15.00
N PRO A 485 23.07 -8.59 -14.80
CA PRO A 485 23.15 -10.04 -14.68
C PRO A 485 23.54 -10.73 -15.99
N THR A 486 24.48 -11.68 -15.89
CA THR A 486 25.03 -12.46 -17.00
C THR A 486 24.52 -13.89 -17.06
N PHE A 487 23.78 -14.33 -16.05
CA PHE A 487 23.05 -15.60 -15.98
C PHE A 487 21.69 -15.38 -15.29
N SER A 488 20.76 -16.31 -15.43
CA SER A 488 19.41 -16.23 -14.88
C SER A 488 19.33 -16.73 -13.43
N GLY A 489 18.31 -16.28 -12.70
CA GLY A 489 18.02 -16.64 -11.32
C GLY A 489 18.14 -15.46 -10.34
N ASN A 490 18.03 -15.76 -9.05
CA ASN A 490 18.10 -14.77 -7.98
C ASN A 490 19.55 -14.43 -7.64
N HIS A 491 19.83 -13.14 -7.54
CA HIS A 491 21.12 -12.59 -7.16
C HIS A 491 20.96 -11.77 -5.89
N ASN A 492 21.95 -11.90 -5.00
CA ASN A 492 21.99 -11.09 -3.79
C ASN A 492 23.42 -10.61 -3.52
N ALA A 493 23.51 -9.42 -2.97
CA ALA A 493 24.76 -8.86 -2.50
C ALA A 493 24.51 -7.87 -1.36
N LYS A 494 25.59 -7.34 -0.80
CA LYS A 494 25.56 -6.26 0.18
C LYS A 494 26.53 -5.17 -0.25
N VAL A 495 26.09 -3.92 -0.12
CA VAL A 495 26.98 -2.76 -0.12
C VAL A 495 27.56 -2.62 1.28
N ILE A 496 28.85 -2.88 1.40
CA ILE A 496 29.60 -2.71 2.64
C ILE A 496 30.26 -1.33 2.62
N ILE A 497 29.91 -0.51 3.60
CA ILE A 497 30.53 0.79 3.84
C ILE A 497 31.59 0.63 4.93
N THR A 498 32.72 1.29 4.77
CA THR A 498 33.72 1.41 5.85
C THR A 498 34.11 2.87 6.02
N SER A 499 34.22 3.31 7.27
CA SER A 499 34.66 4.64 7.68
C SER A 499 36.12 4.60 8.15
N ASP A 500 36.92 5.62 7.81
CA ASP A 500 38.26 5.80 8.39
C ASP A 500 38.23 6.44 9.79
N ASN A 501 37.07 6.94 10.21
CA ASN A 501 36.81 7.48 11.53
C ASN A 501 36.14 6.41 12.42
N PRO A 502 36.81 5.91 13.48
CA PRO A 502 36.27 4.87 14.35
C PRO A 502 35.11 5.33 15.24
N ASN A 503 34.84 6.64 15.31
CA ASN A 503 33.70 7.19 16.04
C ASN A 503 32.44 7.27 15.17
N VAL A 504 32.55 7.03 13.86
CA VAL A 504 31.43 7.10 12.93
C VAL A 504 31.03 5.67 12.55
N SER A 505 29.88 5.24 13.03
CA SER A 505 29.24 3.99 12.63
C SER A 505 28.77 4.08 11.17
N VAL A 506 28.62 2.92 10.53
CA VAL A 506 28.25 2.82 9.13
C VAL A 506 27.20 1.74 8.96
N SER A 507 26.19 2.03 8.17
CA SER A 507 25.16 1.07 7.77
C SER A 507 25.59 0.28 6.52
N GLN A 508 24.73 -0.62 6.08
CA GLN A 508 24.88 -1.41 4.86
C GLN A 508 23.56 -1.41 4.09
N SER A 509 23.62 -1.71 2.79
CA SER A 509 22.45 -2.01 1.96
C SER A 509 22.48 -3.46 1.54
N VAL A 510 21.35 -4.16 1.62
CA VAL A 510 21.12 -5.41 0.88
C VAL A 510 20.75 -5.06 -0.55
N LEU A 511 21.27 -5.82 -1.51
CA LEU A 511 20.92 -5.73 -2.93
C LEU A 511 20.27 -7.03 -3.37
N LEU A 512 19.09 -6.95 -3.98
CA LEU A 512 18.36 -8.08 -4.55
C LEU A 512 18.07 -7.84 -6.03
N GLY A 513 17.94 -8.92 -6.79
CA GLY A 513 17.48 -8.87 -8.18
C GLY A 513 17.31 -10.28 -8.75
N GLU A 514 16.39 -10.42 -9.71
CA GLU A 514 16.16 -11.66 -10.44
C GLU A 514 16.43 -11.46 -11.93
N ALA A 515 17.20 -12.36 -12.53
CA ALA A 515 17.53 -12.32 -13.95
C ALA A 515 16.76 -13.37 -14.75
N LEU A 516 16.14 -12.95 -15.85
CA LEU A 516 15.33 -13.82 -16.70
C LEU A 516 15.99 -14.07 -18.06
N ASP A 517 15.90 -15.31 -18.56
CA ASP A 517 16.43 -15.69 -19.87
C ASP A 517 15.52 -15.21 -21.02
N ALA A 518 16.13 -15.01 -22.19
CA ALA A 518 15.42 -14.57 -23.39
C ALA A 518 14.44 -15.66 -23.89
N ALA A 519 13.20 -15.27 -24.16
CA ALA A 519 12.10 -16.11 -24.62
C ALA A 519 11.79 -15.83 -26.10
N ASN A 520 12.76 -16.13 -26.98
CA ASN A 520 12.68 -15.83 -28.41
C ASN A 520 11.53 -16.54 -29.13
N GLU A 521 11.06 -17.66 -28.57
CA GLU A 521 9.91 -18.42 -29.02
C GLU A 521 8.58 -17.66 -28.89
N LEU A 522 8.52 -16.60 -28.07
CA LEU A 522 7.32 -15.78 -27.88
C LEU A 522 7.22 -14.62 -28.90
N VAL A 523 8.28 -14.37 -29.67
CA VAL A 523 8.29 -13.35 -30.72
C VAL A 523 7.25 -13.66 -31.79
N GLY A 524 6.36 -12.71 -32.07
CA GLY A 524 5.25 -12.91 -33.00
C GLY A 524 4.06 -13.68 -32.42
N VAL A 525 4.16 -14.15 -31.17
CA VAL A 525 3.11 -14.89 -30.46
C VAL A 525 2.43 -14.00 -29.42
N ALA A 526 3.20 -13.38 -28.51
CA ALA A 526 2.67 -12.44 -27.51
C ALA A 526 2.15 -11.14 -28.16
N GLY A 527 2.72 -10.78 -29.31
CA GLY A 527 2.35 -9.64 -30.12
C GLY A 527 3.10 -9.63 -31.46
N PRO A 528 2.83 -8.68 -32.36
CA PRO A 528 3.56 -8.55 -33.61
C PRO A 528 5.06 -8.42 -33.38
N ALA A 529 5.87 -9.08 -34.21
CA ALA A 529 7.31 -8.94 -34.13
C ALA A 529 7.71 -7.46 -34.34
N ASN A 530 8.52 -6.93 -33.42
CA ASN A 530 8.97 -5.56 -33.39
C ASN A 530 10.43 -5.55 -32.91
N ASP A 531 11.33 -4.92 -33.67
CA ASP A 531 12.76 -4.86 -33.34
C ASP A 531 13.06 -4.05 -32.06
N GLN A 532 12.08 -3.27 -31.57
CA GLN A 532 12.16 -2.51 -30.33
C GLN A 532 11.59 -3.26 -29.12
N VAL A 533 11.10 -4.50 -29.30
CA VAL A 533 10.53 -5.30 -28.21
C VAL A 533 11.26 -6.63 -28.12
N SER A 534 11.91 -6.87 -26.98
CA SER A 534 12.60 -8.12 -26.67
C SER A 534 11.89 -8.87 -25.54
N TRP A 535 11.75 -10.19 -25.67
CA TRP A 535 10.98 -11.02 -24.75
C TRP A 535 11.86 -11.85 -23.83
N PHE A 536 11.49 -11.91 -22.55
CA PHE A 536 12.14 -12.74 -21.53
C PHE A 536 11.06 -13.43 -20.69
N SER A 537 11.39 -14.59 -20.12
CA SER A 537 10.47 -15.29 -19.23
C SER A 537 11.20 -16.19 -18.25
N GLY A 538 10.60 -16.39 -17.07
CA GLY A 538 11.23 -17.01 -15.92
C GLY A 538 10.27 -17.19 -14.75
N GLY A 539 10.77 -17.03 -13.53
CA GLY A 539 10.12 -17.48 -12.30
C GLY A 539 10.30 -18.99 -12.08
N ASN A 540 9.38 -19.62 -11.37
CA ASN A 540 9.40 -21.06 -11.14
C ASN A 540 9.23 -21.86 -12.44
N LEU A 541 8.39 -21.38 -13.35
CA LEU A 541 8.25 -21.88 -14.72
C LEU A 541 8.00 -20.72 -15.69
N PRO A 542 8.60 -20.73 -16.89
CA PRO A 542 8.41 -19.67 -17.87
C PRO A 542 7.03 -19.73 -18.51
N TRP A 543 6.59 -18.58 -19.01
CA TRP A 543 5.44 -18.40 -19.89
C TRP A 543 5.68 -19.09 -21.24
N ILE A 544 4.58 -19.57 -21.83
CA ILE A 544 4.60 -20.35 -23.07
C ILE A 544 3.54 -19.85 -24.05
N ALA A 545 3.71 -20.17 -25.33
CA ALA A 545 2.69 -19.91 -26.35
C ALA A 545 1.40 -20.68 -26.05
N ASN A 546 0.25 -19.98 -26.08
CA ASN A 546 -1.05 -20.59 -25.85
C ASN A 546 -1.75 -21.01 -27.15
N THR A 547 -2.86 -21.74 -27.03
CA THR A 547 -3.59 -22.29 -28.19
C THR A 547 -4.58 -21.32 -28.85
N ILE A 548 -4.91 -20.21 -28.19
CA ILE A 548 -5.92 -19.22 -28.62
C ILE A 548 -5.31 -17.95 -29.26
N GLY A 549 -3.98 -17.89 -29.37
CA GLY A 549 -3.23 -16.75 -29.87
C GLY A 549 -2.85 -15.81 -28.73
N GLY A 550 -1.57 -15.85 -28.35
CA GLY A 550 -1.02 -15.16 -27.18
C GLY A 550 -0.11 -16.09 -26.38
N VAL A 551 0.18 -15.70 -25.15
CA VAL A 551 0.98 -16.46 -24.19
C VAL A 551 0.21 -16.71 -22.90
N GLU A 552 0.58 -17.77 -22.19
CA GLU A 552 0.04 -18.15 -20.89
C GLU A 552 1.18 -18.44 -19.90
N SER A 553 0.91 -18.25 -18.61
CA SER A 553 1.87 -18.55 -17.54
C SER A 553 2.24 -20.04 -17.49
N GLY A 554 3.39 -20.33 -16.89
CA GLY A 554 3.81 -21.70 -16.60
C GLY A 554 2.90 -22.37 -15.56
N ALA A 555 2.80 -23.70 -15.62
CA ALA A 555 1.99 -24.50 -14.69
C ALA A 555 2.70 -24.65 -13.32
N ILE A 556 2.62 -23.60 -12.51
CA ILE A 556 3.27 -23.45 -11.21
C ILE A 556 2.42 -24.03 -10.05
N SER A 557 3.02 -24.18 -8.87
CA SER A 557 2.35 -24.64 -7.63
C SER A 557 2.18 -23.48 -6.63
N ASP A 558 1.53 -23.73 -5.50
CA ASP A 558 1.35 -22.79 -4.38
C ASP A 558 2.67 -22.09 -3.98
N ARG A 559 2.60 -20.78 -3.68
CA ARG A 559 3.74 -19.88 -3.39
C ARG A 559 4.81 -19.83 -4.48
N GLN A 560 4.39 -19.93 -5.73
CA GLN A 560 5.30 -19.81 -6.87
C GLN A 560 4.81 -18.71 -7.79
N GLU A 561 5.71 -18.24 -8.64
CA GLU A 561 5.40 -17.26 -9.67
C GLU A 561 5.88 -17.69 -11.06
N SER A 562 5.26 -17.10 -12.08
CA SER A 562 5.66 -17.20 -13.48
C SER A 562 5.69 -15.82 -14.08
N VAL A 563 6.83 -15.45 -14.68
CA VAL A 563 7.11 -14.06 -15.08
C VAL A 563 7.29 -13.95 -16.60
N LEU A 564 6.66 -12.94 -17.20
CA LEU A 564 6.85 -12.52 -18.59
C LEU A 564 7.36 -11.09 -18.61
N ILE A 565 8.44 -10.84 -19.36
CA ILE A 565 8.97 -9.49 -19.56
C ILE A 565 8.98 -9.13 -21.04
N ALA A 566 8.53 -7.93 -21.35
CA ALA A 566 8.82 -7.20 -22.59
C ALA A 566 9.77 -6.03 -22.28
N LEU A 567 11.03 -6.14 -22.73
CA LEU A 567 11.97 -5.03 -22.74
C LEU A 567 11.70 -4.17 -23.98
N ILE A 568 11.29 -2.92 -23.76
CA ILE A 568 10.94 -1.98 -24.81
C ILE A 568 11.99 -0.89 -24.94
N GLU A 569 12.44 -0.60 -26.17
CA GLU A 569 13.38 0.48 -26.48
C GLU A 569 12.69 1.62 -27.26
N GLY A 570 12.60 2.80 -26.66
CA GLY A 570 12.20 4.05 -27.29
C GLY A 570 10.89 4.65 -26.76
N GLU A 571 10.61 5.87 -27.20
CA GLU A 571 9.39 6.62 -26.88
C GLU A 571 8.23 6.16 -27.76
N GLY A 572 7.05 5.93 -27.18
CA GLY A 572 5.89 5.43 -27.91
C GLY A 572 4.77 4.97 -27.01
N SER A 573 3.73 4.41 -27.62
CA SER A 573 2.56 3.93 -26.91
C SER A 573 2.48 2.41 -26.90
N LEU A 574 2.23 1.81 -25.74
CA LEU A 574 2.04 0.37 -25.55
C LEU A 574 0.55 0.05 -25.34
N THR A 575 0.08 -0.99 -26.03
CA THR A 575 -1.27 -1.57 -25.84
C THR A 575 -1.16 -3.08 -25.70
N PHE A 576 -2.00 -3.70 -24.88
CA PHE A 576 -2.07 -5.16 -24.74
C PHE A 576 -3.45 -5.62 -24.26
N ASN A 577 -3.70 -6.93 -24.34
CA ASN A 577 -4.80 -7.60 -23.64
C ASN A 577 -4.20 -8.59 -22.66
N TRP A 578 -4.82 -8.69 -21.50
CA TRP A 578 -4.42 -9.61 -20.44
C TRP A 578 -5.66 -10.13 -19.73
N GLY A 579 -5.51 -11.26 -19.04
CA GLY A 579 -6.59 -11.95 -18.35
C GLY A 579 -6.03 -12.99 -17.41
N VAL A 580 -6.85 -13.43 -16.47
CA VAL A 580 -6.49 -14.43 -15.46
C VAL A 580 -7.67 -15.39 -15.31
N SER A 581 -7.36 -16.66 -15.07
CA SER A 581 -8.34 -17.67 -14.69
C SER A 581 -7.83 -18.31 -13.41
N SER A 582 -8.36 -17.81 -12.30
CA SER A 582 -8.13 -18.28 -10.95
C SER A 582 -9.43 -18.15 -10.13
N GLU A 583 -9.37 -18.50 -8.86
CA GLU A 583 -10.53 -18.44 -7.98
C GLU A 583 -11.04 -17.01 -7.72
N GLU A 584 -12.36 -16.87 -7.66
CA GLU A 584 -13.02 -15.59 -7.41
C GLU A 584 -12.89 -15.22 -5.92
N ASN A 585 -12.74 -13.92 -5.65
CA ASN A 585 -12.58 -13.40 -4.30
C ASN A 585 -13.89 -13.57 -3.48
N THR A 586 -13.99 -14.61 -2.65
CA THR A 586 -15.21 -14.91 -1.86
C THR A 586 -15.06 -14.70 -0.34
N ASP A 587 -14.74 -13.49 0.09
CA ASP A 587 -15.19 -12.95 1.41
C ASP A 587 -14.32 -13.18 2.67
N ALA A 588 -12.98 -13.14 2.61
CA ALA A 588 -12.17 -12.95 3.83
C ALA A 588 -10.95 -12.05 3.62
N GLU A 589 -10.85 -10.97 4.41
CA GLU A 589 -9.62 -10.19 4.58
C GLU A 589 -8.53 -11.09 5.17
N GLY A 590 -7.73 -11.71 4.30
CA GLY A 590 -6.58 -12.54 4.67
C GLY A 590 -6.54 -13.98 4.13
N ASP A 591 -7.46 -14.40 3.26
CA ASP A 591 -7.26 -15.62 2.45
C ASP A 591 -6.43 -15.28 1.20
N PRO A 592 -5.49 -16.13 0.78
CA PRO A 592 -4.47 -15.78 -0.20
C PRO A 592 -5.11 -15.90 -1.60
N PHE A 593 -4.80 -14.98 -2.51
CA PHE A 593 -5.43 -14.91 -3.84
C PHE A 593 -4.37 -15.05 -4.94
N ASP A 594 -4.64 -15.92 -5.92
CA ASP A 594 -3.95 -15.96 -7.19
C ASP A 594 -4.12 -14.64 -7.96
N THR A 595 -2.99 -14.04 -8.36
CA THR A 595 -2.97 -12.72 -9.01
C THR A 595 -2.18 -12.76 -10.31
N LEU A 596 -2.64 -11.98 -11.28
CA LEU A 596 -1.81 -11.53 -12.39
C LEU A 596 -1.55 -10.04 -12.21
N ASP A 597 -0.30 -9.74 -11.87
CA ASP A 597 0.17 -8.38 -11.61
C ASP A 597 0.84 -7.80 -12.86
N PHE A 598 0.69 -6.49 -13.05
CA PHE A 598 1.28 -5.74 -14.13
C PHE A 598 2.20 -4.64 -13.61
N TYR A 599 3.47 -4.67 -14.02
CA TYR A 599 4.51 -3.74 -13.59
C TYR A 599 5.14 -2.97 -14.75
N ILE A 600 5.53 -1.72 -14.47
CA ILE A 600 6.42 -0.91 -15.33
C ILE A 600 7.62 -0.51 -14.50
N ASP A 601 8.83 -0.86 -14.98
CA ASP A 601 10.09 -0.50 -14.33
C ASP A 601 10.12 -0.87 -12.82
N ASN A 602 9.62 -2.08 -12.53
CA ASN A 602 9.45 -2.67 -11.19
C ASN A 602 8.41 -1.98 -10.28
N GLN A 603 7.64 -1.02 -10.78
CA GLN A 603 6.51 -0.43 -10.08
C GLN A 603 5.21 -1.15 -10.45
N LEU A 604 4.47 -1.64 -9.46
CA LEU A 604 3.14 -2.23 -9.68
C LEU A 604 2.19 -1.13 -10.19
N ILE A 605 1.55 -1.39 -11.32
CA ILE A 605 0.59 -0.49 -11.95
C ILE A 605 -0.84 -0.95 -11.70
N ASP A 606 -1.07 -2.25 -11.78
CA ASP A 606 -2.38 -2.86 -11.66
C ASP A 606 -2.30 -4.37 -11.42
N PHE A 607 -3.38 -4.97 -10.96
CA PHE A 607 -3.51 -6.43 -10.87
C PHE A 607 -4.93 -6.88 -11.18
N ILE A 608 -5.07 -8.13 -11.62
CA ILE A 608 -6.35 -8.81 -11.78
C ILE A 608 -6.34 -10.17 -11.09
N THR A 609 -7.52 -10.63 -10.65
CA THR A 609 -7.73 -11.92 -9.98
C THR A 609 -9.09 -12.50 -10.40
N GLY A 610 -9.35 -13.77 -10.06
CA GLY A 610 -10.57 -14.48 -10.42
C GLY A 610 -10.64 -14.87 -11.91
N GLU A 611 -11.81 -14.69 -12.51
CA GLU A 611 -12.08 -15.09 -13.90
C GLU A 611 -12.23 -13.86 -14.81
N VAL A 612 -11.12 -13.45 -15.42
CA VAL A 612 -11.03 -12.35 -16.38
C VAL A 612 -10.64 -12.89 -17.76
N ASP A 613 -11.64 -12.98 -18.65
CA ASP A 613 -11.44 -13.48 -20.02
C ASP A 613 -10.64 -12.49 -20.88
N VAL A 614 -9.38 -12.83 -21.17
CA VAL A 614 -8.44 -12.08 -22.03
C VAL A 614 -8.98 -11.76 -23.45
N ALA A 615 -10.01 -12.47 -23.91
CA ALA A 615 -10.62 -12.23 -25.21
C ALA A 615 -11.66 -11.11 -25.19
N THR A 616 -12.33 -10.90 -24.06
CA THR A 616 -13.47 -9.98 -23.92
C THR A 616 -13.23 -8.85 -22.91
N TYR A 617 -12.20 -8.97 -22.07
CA TYR A 617 -11.78 -7.93 -21.16
C TYR A 617 -11.27 -6.70 -21.93
N GLU A 618 -11.96 -5.57 -21.76
CA GLU A 618 -11.55 -4.26 -22.25
C GLU A 618 -11.03 -3.44 -21.07
N ASP A 619 -9.71 -3.47 -20.86
CA ASP A 619 -9.06 -2.58 -19.91
C ASP A 619 -9.14 -1.14 -20.42
N THR A 620 -9.78 -0.24 -19.67
CA THR A 620 -9.95 1.16 -20.05
C THR A 620 -8.63 1.96 -20.01
N ARG A 621 -7.55 1.37 -19.47
CA ARG A 621 -6.17 1.90 -19.49
C ARG A 621 -5.36 1.44 -20.70
N ALA A 622 -6.01 0.92 -21.76
CA ALA A 622 -5.42 0.26 -22.94
C ALA A 622 -4.32 1.00 -23.72
N LEU A 623 -3.95 2.23 -23.37
CA LEU A 623 -2.86 2.98 -23.99
C LEU A 623 -1.94 3.55 -22.92
N LEU A 624 -0.74 2.98 -22.82
CA LEU A 624 0.32 3.46 -21.94
C LEU A 624 1.34 4.24 -22.76
N GLU A 625 1.62 5.48 -22.38
CA GLU A 625 2.65 6.31 -23.01
C GLU A 625 3.99 6.06 -22.31
N LEU A 626 4.96 5.55 -23.06
CA LEU A 626 6.32 5.29 -22.61
C LEU A 626 7.24 6.42 -23.07
N GLY A 627 8.09 6.87 -22.16
CA GLY A 627 9.10 7.90 -22.43
C GLY A 627 10.24 7.38 -23.32
N ALA A 628 11.18 8.26 -23.64
CA ALA A 628 12.40 7.84 -24.30
C ALA A 628 13.28 7.03 -23.35
N GLY A 629 13.77 5.87 -23.79
CA GLY A 629 14.68 5.04 -23.00
C GLY A 629 14.39 3.56 -23.15
N PHE A 630 14.86 2.79 -22.18
CA PHE A 630 14.46 1.39 -22.02
C PHE A 630 13.40 1.30 -20.92
N HIS A 631 12.40 0.47 -21.13
CA HIS A 631 11.36 0.17 -20.16
C HIS A 631 11.23 -1.35 -20.00
N VAL A 632 11.20 -1.80 -18.75
CA VAL A 632 10.95 -3.20 -18.38
C VAL A 632 9.48 -3.34 -18.05
N ILE A 633 8.72 -3.97 -18.95
CA ILE A 633 7.30 -4.22 -18.79
C ILE A 633 7.11 -5.67 -18.36
N SER A 634 6.47 -5.91 -17.23
CA SER A 634 6.37 -7.26 -16.65
C SER A 634 4.94 -7.65 -16.33
N TRP A 635 4.59 -8.90 -16.64
CA TRP A 635 3.39 -9.58 -16.15
C TRP A 635 3.82 -10.74 -15.25
N VAL A 636 3.34 -10.76 -14.02
CA VAL A 636 3.72 -11.75 -13.00
C VAL A 636 2.47 -12.47 -12.54
N TYR A 637 2.39 -13.75 -12.85
CA TYR A 637 1.33 -14.61 -12.31
C TYR A 637 1.85 -15.29 -11.04
N THR A 638 1.18 -15.08 -9.92
CA THR A 638 1.56 -15.60 -8.60
C THR A 638 0.47 -16.52 -8.09
N LYS A 639 0.86 -17.70 -7.58
CA LYS A 639 -0.05 -18.62 -6.90
C LYS A 639 0.03 -18.51 -5.38
N ASP A 640 -1.14 -18.51 -4.78
CA ASP A 640 -1.37 -18.34 -3.36
C ASP A 640 -1.22 -19.65 -2.55
N ASP A 641 -1.66 -19.63 -1.28
CA ASP A 641 -1.70 -20.76 -0.36
C ASP A 641 -3.09 -21.40 -0.29
N SER A 642 -3.49 -22.07 -1.39
CA SER A 642 -4.53 -23.11 -1.47
C SER A 642 -5.96 -22.70 -1.82
N ALA A 643 -6.31 -22.84 -3.09
CA ALA A 643 -7.44 -23.62 -3.58
C ALA A 643 -7.26 -23.99 -5.08
N PHE A 644 -8.17 -24.79 -5.62
CA PHE A 644 -8.14 -25.19 -7.04
C PHE A 644 -9.49 -24.87 -7.68
N GLU A 645 -9.66 -23.63 -8.12
CA GLU A 645 -10.73 -23.21 -9.02
C GLU A 645 -10.14 -22.40 -10.20
N GLY A 646 -10.77 -22.47 -11.37
CA GLY A 646 -10.20 -21.91 -12.61
C GLY A 646 -9.14 -22.79 -13.27
N ASP A 647 -8.41 -22.23 -14.23
CA ASP A 647 -7.32 -22.89 -14.95
C ASP A 647 -5.93 -22.70 -14.29
N ASP A 648 -5.85 -21.89 -13.22
CA ASP A 648 -4.62 -21.50 -12.51
C ASP A 648 -3.59 -20.85 -13.45
N LYS A 649 -4.03 -19.85 -14.22
CA LYS A 649 -3.20 -19.22 -15.26
C LYS A 649 -3.44 -17.74 -15.48
N GLY A 650 -2.35 -17.05 -15.78
CA GLY A 650 -2.35 -15.73 -16.41
C GLY A 650 -2.22 -15.81 -17.93
N PHE A 651 -2.79 -14.85 -18.64
CA PHE A 651 -2.79 -14.77 -20.11
C PHE A 651 -2.43 -13.37 -20.57
N VAL A 652 -1.61 -13.26 -21.62
CA VAL A 652 -1.23 -11.99 -22.26
C VAL A 652 -1.23 -12.15 -23.76
N ARG A 653 -1.76 -11.18 -24.49
CA ARG A 653 -1.78 -11.18 -25.96
C ARG A 653 -1.89 -9.78 -26.54
N ASN A 654 -1.70 -9.68 -27.86
CA ASN A 654 -1.82 -8.43 -28.62
C ASN A 654 -0.94 -7.32 -28.05
N VAL A 655 0.25 -7.65 -27.55
CA VAL A 655 1.20 -6.65 -27.07
C VAL A 655 1.76 -5.89 -28.27
N VAL A 656 1.38 -4.61 -28.40
CA VAL A 656 1.76 -3.75 -29.52
C VAL A 656 2.39 -2.48 -28.97
N PHE A 657 3.67 -2.29 -29.28
CA PHE A 657 4.36 -1.03 -29.08
C PHE A 657 4.37 -0.22 -30.39
N THR A 658 3.91 1.04 -30.31
CA THR A 658 3.87 1.98 -31.44
C THR A 658 4.80 3.17 -31.15
N PRO A 659 5.98 3.25 -31.80
CA PRO A 659 6.94 4.30 -31.54
C PRO A 659 6.45 5.69 -31.99
N VAL A 660 6.83 6.73 -31.26
CA VAL A 660 6.68 8.11 -31.74
C VAL A 660 7.59 8.29 -32.96
N THR A 661 7.00 8.62 -34.11
CA THR A 661 7.77 8.91 -35.32
C THR A 661 8.26 10.36 -35.29
N PRO A 662 9.58 10.63 -35.37
CA PRO A 662 10.07 12.00 -35.48
C PRO A 662 9.49 12.68 -36.73
N PRO A 663 9.15 13.98 -36.69
CA PRO A 663 8.68 14.68 -37.88
C PRO A 663 9.74 14.63 -38.97
N VAL A 664 9.41 14.00 -40.10
CA VAL A 664 10.27 13.94 -41.29
C VAL A 664 10.36 15.36 -41.87
N PHE A 665 11.46 16.05 -41.63
CA PHE A 665 11.76 17.29 -42.35
C PHE A 665 12.06 16.97 -43.82
N LEU A 666 11.06 17.17 -44.68
CA LEU A 666 11.25 17.13 -46.13
C LEU A 666 12.25 18.25 -46.53
N PRO A 667 13.30 17.95 -47.32
CA PRO A 667 14.16 19.01 -47.84
C PRO A 667 13.32 19.95 -48.72
N THR A 668 13.38 21.25 -48.41
CA THR A 668 12.70 22.30 -49.18
C THR A 668 13.06 22.18 -50.67
N PRO A 669 12.08 22.21 -51.59
CA PRO A 669 12.35 22.10 -53.01
C PRO A 669 13.17 23.31 -53.47
N VAL A 670 14.35 23.05 -54.02
CA VAL A 670 15.16 24.08 -54.69
C VAL A 670 14.40 24.52 -55.94
N VAL A 671 13.81 25.71 -55.88
CA VAL A 671 13.19 26.38 -57.03
C VAL A 671 14.30 26.76 -58.01
N SER A 672 14.38 26.05 -59.13
CA SER A 672 15.23 26.42 -60.25
C SER A 672 14.58 27.55 -61.06
N ASN A 673 14.89 28.79 -60.68
CA ASN A 673 14.54 29.95 -61.51
C ASN A 673 15.49 30.05 -62.70
N SER A 674 14.93 29.88 -63.89
CA SER A 674 15.55 30.25 -65.16
C SER A 674 15.36 31.76 -65.43
N SER A 675 16.48 32.47 -65.59
CA SER A 675 16.64 33.69 -66.40
C SER A 675 18.17 33.88 -66.56
N GLY A 676 18.78 34.19 -67.69
CA GLY A 676 18.31 35.00 -68.80
C GLY A 676 19.24 36.21 -68.95
N GLY A 677 20.48 36.00 -69.42
CA GLY A 677 21.30 37.02 -70.11
C GLY A 677 22.20 37.94 -69.28
N GLY A 678 23.47 38.06 -69.71
CA GLY A 678 24.39 39.15 -69.33
C GLY A 678 25.83 38.70 -69.07
N SER A 679 26.66 38.51 -70.11
CA SER A 679 27.78 39.41 -70.47
C SER A 679 29.03 39.38 -69.54
N LEU A 680 30.06 38.70 -70.03
CA LEU A 680 31.49 39.07 -70.08
C LEU A 680 32.09 39.90 -68.92
N GLY A 681 33.02 39.28 -68.17
CA GLY A 681 33.92 39.96 -67.25
C GLY A 681 35.15 39.11 -66.92
N TRP A 682 36.24 39.33 -67.65
CA TRP A 682 37.58 38.80 -67.40
C TRP A 682 38.17 39.30 -66.05
N ILE A 683 39.16 38.55 -65.52
CA ILE A 683 40.34 39.01 -64.73
C ILE A 683 40.33 38.99 -63.18
N MET A 684 41.31 38.24 -62.67
CA MET A 684 42.21 38.40 -61.49
C MET A 684 41.72 38.31 -60.02
N LEU A 685 42.28 37.29 -59.32
CA LEU A 685 43.37 37.41 -58.32
C LEU A 685 43.25 38.50 -57.22
N CYS A 686 43.11 38.05 -55.96
CA CYS A 686 43.83 38.46 -54.71
C CYS A 686 42.97 38.08 -53.49
N LEU A 687 43.39 37.21 -52.56
CA LEU A 687 44.34 37.40 -51.43
C LEU A 687 43.88 38.37 -50.33
N PHE A 688 44.03 37.89 -49.08
CA PHE A 688 43.84 38.53 -47.76
C PHE A 688 42.39 38.76 -47.31
N GLY A 689 42.01 38.57 -46.05
CA GLY A 689 42.77 38.32 -44.82
C GLY A 689 42.05 39.02 -43.65
N LEU A 690 41.92 38.29 -42.54
CA LEU A 690 41.72 38.76 -41.17
C LEU A 690 40.49 39.64 -40.81
N VAL A 691 39.60 39.02 -40.04
CA VAL A 691 39.37 39.31 -38.61
C VAL A 691 39.72 40.74 -38.17
N PHE A 692 38.69 41.51 -37.83
CA PHE A 692 38.83 42.62 -36.90
C PHE A 692 37.82 42.47 -35.75
N ARG A 693 38.36 42.15 -34.58
CA ARG A 693 37.77 42.49 -33.28
C ARG A 693 37.65 44.01 -33.18
N LEU A 694 36.53 44.51 -32.65
CA LEU A 694 36.52 45.43 -31.51
C LEU A 694 35.08 45.73 -31.03
N ARG A 695 34.92 45.56 -29.70
CA ARG A 695 33.98 46.23 -28.77
C ARG A 695 32.52 45.77 -28.79
N THR A 696 32.11 44.92 -27.84
CA THR A 696 31.61 45.25 -26.47
C THR A 696 30.40 46.18 -26.46
N LYS A 697 29.22 45.69 -26.04
CA LYS A 697 28.71 45.84 -24.67
C LYS A 697 27.27 45.30 -24.55
N ILE A 698 27.08 44.60 -23.43
CA ILE A 698 25.85 44.07 -22.82
C ILE A 698 25.35 42.78 -23.47
#